data_AF-A0A1Y5HMC8-F1
#
_entry.id   AF-A0A1Y5HMC8-F1
#
_cell.length_a   1.000
_cell.length_b   1.000
_cell.length_c   1.000
_cell.angle_alpha   90.00
_cell.angle_beta   90.00
_cell.angle_gamma   90.00
#
_symmetry.space_group_name_H-M   'P 1'
#
loop_
_entity.id
_entity.type
_entity.pdbx_description
1 polymer ?
#
loop_
_entity_poly.entity_id
_entity_poly.type
_entity_poly.pdbx_seq_one_letter_code
_entity_poly.pdbx_strand_id
1 'polypeptide(L)'
;MGIKFRQRIFLLLALFCTSLPYAAFEEEESLVTEITITDDKKNLGPSVQWLEDPSGKLTFEQVRNLASKKFNRADVYTFNQGYTSSSYWLKFQIEFPTELLDSHWLLEIPFPLLDYVALYAPDANNNYSVIYTGDRSSFSQRDIDTTDFVFNIRPKQPLNTYYIHVRTQDSLQVPLFLWAENAYPKHNALATGLQGAYFGIMIVMILYNLFIFLSVRDLSYLYYIGYISCFTIFQSSMEGYSFEYLWPNNTWWANINIPFLGVLSLFFAALFARNMLNTKDLLPRLDKVIQLLTGSLFIILPIILFGSYKIGIYTALITSFVFFNLILFTALLAAYKGDRTAKIFAIAWSIFLIGGGIGLLGMLDILPLEYASQTGIQIGSALEVILLSLALADRINLIEKEKTEIEAHSKTMLLEANKQLENSNRVKDEFIATISHEIRTPMNGILGSTQLLADTNLKEDQTIYIETINNSGKILIEILNNILDYSKIEANKLTIESSEFSLEDLINECANFFSAISAQNQVKLFVRIHKGTPKLIQSDPLRLKQILLNLLSNAFKYTARGQIVIHVQLDKNNQEKLLIEVEDSGSGLSYEQQDMLFQPFVQVDGSSSREKGGTGLGLAISKKLTQLMGGEIGVYSLAGEGATFWFTTNIEVIEQGEVEVENNSEINVCILLDGNYQESLIKDQLQDWGVSIISRHLIKYDHTISVISNKNHLNELLELGIPENNIIIISNDNQPKTDYKQNINSPITPNKLRTSLLANSTYKAALLKTAPVEPKATPDFSQLKVLAVDDNNVNRMIINKMLKKYKVEADIAEGGVEAMNIIKQQEKHYDLILMDIEMPIKDGYQTTCEIREFEQENDISPSNIIAVSAHSMKESRGKVLISGMEGFLSKPIDQNILIDILTMARSHSLANQ
;
A
#
# COMPACT_ATOMS: atom_id res chain seq x y z
N MET A 1 45.64 -18.40 30.75
CA MET A 1 45.69 -19.81 31.19
C MET A 1 45.56 -20.77 29.99
N GLY A 2 46.34 -20.58 28.90
CA GLY A 2 45.87 -20.94 27.55
C GLY A 2 46.74 -21.86 26.68
N ILE A 3 47.91 -22.31 27.14
CA ILE A 3 48.81 -23.19 26.33
C ILE A 3 49.05 -24.53 27.04
N LYS A 4 49.26 -24.52 28.37
CA LYS A 4 49.41 -25.75 29.17
C LYS A 4 48.13 -26.60 29.26
N PHE A 5 46.94 -26.02 29.06
CA PHE A 5 45.67 -26.76 29.05
C PHE A 5 45.42 -27.49 27.72
N ARG A 6 45.80 -26.89 26.58
CA ARG A 6 45.72 -27.52 25.25
C ARG A 6 46.73 -28.64 25.09
N GLN A 7 47.97 -28.46 25.59
CA GLN A 7 48.95 -29.53 25.62
C GLN A 7 48.52 -30.67 26.54
N ARG A 8 47.83 -30.41 27.66
CA ARG A 8 47.29 -31.45 28.53
C ARG A 8 46.11 -32.21 27.93
N ILE A 9 45.23 -31.58 27.14
CA ILE A 9 44.15 -32.29 26.43
C ILE A 9 44.71 -33.13 25.27
N PHE A 10 45.69 -32.61 24.53
CA PHE A 10 46.36 -33.38 23.47
C PHE A 10 47.22 -34.52 24.06
N LEU A 11 47.89 -34.29 25.20
CA LEU A 11 48.54 -35.35 25.97
C LEU A 11 47.53 -36.30 26.61
N LEU A 12 46.34 -35.87 27.05
CA LEU A 12 45.32 -36.74 27.62
C LEU A 12 44.67 -37.62 26.55
N LEU A 13 44.43 -37.10 25.34
CA LEU A 13 43.95 -37.89 24.20
C LEU A 13 45.03 -38.83 23.65
N ALA A 14 46.29 -38.40 23.63
CA ALA A 14 47.43 -39.25 23.30
C ALA A 14 47.69 -40.31 24.40
N LEU A 15 47.52 -39.96 25.69
CA LEU A 15 47.66 -40.88 26.83
C LEU A 15 46.49 -41.87 26.93
N PHE A 16 45.29 -41.51 26.47
CA PHE A 16 44.17 -42.43 26.35
C PHE A 16 44.41 -43.47 25.23
N CYS A 17 45.15 -43.08 24.18
CA CYS A 17 45.59 -44.02 23.13
C CYS A 17 46.78 -44.89 23.54
N THR A 18 47.55 -44.52 24.58
CA THR A 18 48.71 -45.31 25.05
C THR A 18 48.44 -46.11 26.34
N SER A 19 47.19 -46.23 26.78
CA SER A 19 46.84 -46.94 28.02
C SER A 19 45.78 -48.04 27.85
N LEU A 20 45.49 -48.44 26.62
CA LEU A 20 44.87 -49.74 26.39
C LEU A 20 45.96 -50.82 26.53
N PRO A 21 45.79 -51.82 27.40
CA PRO A 21 46.74 -52.92 27.46
C PRO A 21 46.72 -53.62 26.11
N TYR A 22 47.81 -53.47 25.34
CA TYR A 22 48.15 -54.37 24.25
C TYR A 22 48.49 -55.70 24.91
N ALA A 23 47.46 -56.50 25.23
CA ALA A 23 47.63 -57.88 25.59
C ALA A 23 48.02 -58.61 24.30
N ALA A 24 49.31 -58.58 23.98
CA ALA A 24 49.92 -59.59 23.15
C ALA A 24 49.81 -60.91 23.93
N PHE A 25 48.73 -61.65 23.70
CA PHE A 25 48.70 -63.07 24.00
C PHE A 25 49.59 -63.74 22.95
N GLU A 26 50.89 -63.87 23.26
CA GLU A 26 51.73 -64.92 22.70
C GLU A 26 51.33 -66.23 23.40
N GLU A 27 50.18 -66.80 23.03
CA GLU A 27 49.98 -68.24 23.16
C GLU A 27 50.29 -68.86 21.80
N GLU A 28 51.05 -69.97 21.82
CA GLU A 28 51.27 -70.84 20.66
C GLU A 28 49.90 -71.45 20.26
N GLU A 29 49.05 -70.65 19.63
CA GLU A 29 47.70 -71.07 19.28
C GLU A 29 47.76 -72.17 18.22
N SER A 30 47.09 -73.27 18.54
CA SER A 30 46.87 -74.42 17.68
C SER A 30 46.32 -73.99 16.31
N LEU A 31 46.83 -74.59 15.23
CA LEU A 31 46.28 -74.45 13.87
C LEU A 31 44.86 -75.04 13.73
N VAL A 32 44.38 -75.73 14.77
CA VAL A 32 43.06 -76.34 14.87
C VAL A 32 42.28 -75.63 15.97
N THR A 33 41.12 -75.06 15.60
CA THR A 33 40.20 -74.51 16.59
C THR A 33 39.39 -75.64 17.23
N GLU A 34 39.59 -75.88 18.52
CA GLU A 34 38.76 -76.81 19.30
C GLU A 34 37.45 -76.14 19.74
N ILE A 35 36.33 -76.84 19.52
CA ILE A 35 34.99 -76.43 19.95
C ILE A 35 34.56 -77.26 21.16
N THR A 36 33.97 -76.60 22.15
CA THR A 36 33.37 -77.23 23.32
C THR A 36 31.85 -77.12 23.28
N ILE A 37 31.15 -77.99 24.01
CA ILE A 37 29.68 -78.03 24.08
C ILE A 37 29.09 -76.72 24.66
N THR A 38 29.90 -75.95 25.39
CA THR A 38 29.51 -74.68 26.02
C THR A 38 29.77 -73.43 25.17
N ASP A 39 30.37 -73.57 23.98
CA ASP A 39 30.74 -72.43 23.15
C ASP A 39 29.53 -71.86 22.39
N ASP A 40 29.12 -70.64 22.74
CA ASP A 40 28.07 -69.89 22.03
C ASP A 40 28.60 -69.16 20.78
N LYS A 41 29.85 -68.65 20.83
CA LYS A 41 30.55 -67.92 19.77
C LYS A 41 32.05 -68.23 19.82
N LYS A 42 32.67 -68.50 18.66
CA LYS A 42 34.13 -68.66 18.53
C LYS A 42 34.67 -67.81 17.39
N ASN A 43 35.73 -67.03 17.63
CA ASN A 43 36.49 -66.38 16.55
C ASN A 43 37.45 -67.40 15.94
N LEU A 44 37.36 -67.60 14.62
CA LEU A 44 38.23 -68.51 13.89
C LEU A 44 39.47 -67.82 13.31
N GLY A 45 39.47 -66.48 13.25
CA GLY A 45 40.52 -65.66 12.62
C GLY A 45 41.96 -66.07 12.93
N PRO A 46 42.34 -66.24 14.22
CA PRO A 46 43.70 -66.63 14.59
C PRO A 46 44.16 -67.98 14.01
N SER A 47 43.24 -68.92 13.81
CA SER A 47 43.53 -70.25 13.24
C SER A 47 43.55 -70.29 11.71
N VAL A 48 43.23 -69.18 11.04
CA VAL A 48 43.13 -69.11 9.58
C VAL A 48 44.51 -69.11 8.95
N GLN A 49 44.69 -69.97 7.95
CA GLN A 49 45.81 -69.93 7.02
C GLN A 49 45.34 -69.38 5.68
N TRP A 50 46.16 -68.62 4.97
CA TRP A 50 45.79 -68.00 3.71
C TRP A 50 46.80 -68.24 2.60
N LEU A 51 46.31 -68.26 1.36
CA LEU A 51 47.08 -68.36 0.13
C LEU A 51 46.60 -67.30 -0.85
N GLU A 52 47.50 -66.45 -1.29
CA GLU A 52 47.23 -65.49 -2.37
C GLU A 52 47.27 -66.18 -3.73
N ASP A 53 46.24 -65.95 -4.55
CA ASP A 53 46.17 -66.27 -5.96
C ASP A 53 46.10 -64.98 -6.79
N PRO A 54 47.25 -64.40 -7.16
CA PRO A 54 47.29 -63.18 -7.97
C PRO A 54 46.68 -63.36 -9.37
N SER A 55 46.62 -64.61 -9.85
CA SER A 55 46.09 -64.93 -11.17
C SER A 55 44.58 -65.19 -11.18
N GLY A 56 44.00 -65.53 -10.03
CA GLY A 56 42.61 -65.94 -9.87
C GLY A 56 42.26 -67.24 -10.62
N LYS A 57 43.25 -68.08 -10.93
CA LYS A 57 43.11 -69.29 -11.77
C LYS A 57 43.31 -70.60 -10.99
N LEU A 58 43.70 -70.54 -9.71
CA LEU A 58 43.83 -71.74 -8.90
C LEU A 58 42.46 -72.38 -8.69
N THR A 59 42.37 -73.67 -9.01
CA THR A 59 41.16 -74.47 -8.77
C THR A 59 41.17 -75.05 -7.36
N PHE A 60 39.98 -75.35 -6.82
CA PHE A 60 39.87 -75.97 -5.49
C PHE A 60 40.72 -77.25 -5.37
N GLU A 61 40.69 -78.14 -6.37
CA GLU A 61 41.48 -79.38 -6.37
C GLU A 61 43.00 -79.12 -6.34
N GLN A 62 43.47 -78.06 -7.00
CA GLN A 62 44.88 -77.67 -6.90
C GLN A 62 45.19 -77.16 -5.49
N VAL A 63 44.33 -76.32 -4.92
CA VAL A 63 44.54 -75.72 -3.59
C VAL A 63 44.49 -76.78 -2.49
N ARG A 64 43.54 -77.70 -2.57
CA ARG A 64 43.36 -78.82 -1.63
C ARG A 64 44.59 -79.74 -1.57
N ASN A 65 45.25 -79.98 -2.71
CA ASN A 65 46.42 -80.85 -2.82
C ASN A 65 47.76 -80.14 -2.53
N LEU A 66 47.76 -78.83 -2.25
CA LEU A 66 48.98 -78.11 -1.86
C LEU A 66 49.41 -78.50 -0.44
N ALA A 67 50.73 -78.62 -0.23
CA ALA A 67 51.27 -78.86 1.10
C ALA A 67 50.97 -77.67 2.03
N SER A 68 50.56 -77.95 3.28
CA SER A 68 50.18 -76.92 4.27
C SER A 68 51.25 -75.83 4.50
N LYS A 69 52.54 -76.10 4.22
CA LYS A 69 53.64 -75.12 4.30
C LYS A 69 53.56 -73.97 3.31
N LYS A 70 52.69 -74.06 2.28
CA LYS A 70 52.48 -72.99 1.30
C LYS A 70 51.43 -71.97 1.71
N PHE A 71 50.68 -72.24 2.79
CA PHE A 71 49.76 -71.26 3.35
C PHE A 71 50.50 -70.43 4.41
N ASN A 72 50.31 -69.12 4.34
CA ASN A 72 50.75 -68.17 5.35
C ASN A 72 49.77 -68.22 6.53
N ARG A 73 50.23 -67.90 7.75
CA ARG A 73 49.34 -67.76 8.90
C ARG A 73 48.75 -66.35 8.93
N ALA A 74 47.50 -66.25 9.37
CA ALA A 74 46.85 -64.95 9.53
C ALA A 74 47.36 -64.23 10.80
N ASP A 75 47.74 -64.94 11.87
CA ASP A 75 48.26 -64.45 13.18
C ASP A 75 47.60 -63.14 13.68
N VAL A 76 46.32 -62.94 13.34
CA VAL A 76 45.56 -61.71 13.57
C VAL A 76 44.09 -62.07 13.78
N TYR A 77 43.36 -61.25 14.55
CA TYR A 77 41.95 -61.41 14.89
C TYR A 77 41.01 -61.52 13.66
N THR A 78 41.39 -60.95 12.52
CA THR A 78 40.64 -60.94 11.27
C THR A 78 41.60 -60.92 10.08
N PHE A 79 41.32 -61.71 9.04
CA PHE A 79 42.10 -61.63 7.81
C PHE A 79 41.77 -60.35 7.03
N ASN A 80 42.76 -59.47 6.86
CA ASN A 80 42.61 -58.17 6.20
C ASN A 80 43.77 -57.93 5.22
N GLN A 81 43.46 -57.57 3.98
CA GLN A 81 44.45 -57.18 2.96
C GLN A 81 44.14 -55.80 2.35
N GLY A 82 43.16 -55.08 2.89
CA GLY A 82 42.68 -53.82 2.33
C GLY A 82 42.28 -53.96 0.86
N TYR A 83 42.58 -52.95 0.05
CA TYR A 83 42.29 -52.99 -1.39
C TYR A 83 43.31 -53.85 -2.13
N THR A 84 42.85 -54.95 -2.71
CA THR A 84 43.67 -55.91 -3.46
C THR A 84 42.99 -56.28 -4.78
N SER A 85 43.78 -56.76 -5.76
CA SER A 85 43.27 -57.35 -7.00
C SER A 85 43.43 -58.86 -7.05
N SER A 86 44.11 -59.44 -6.07
CA SER A 86 44.36 -60.87 -5.98
C SER A 86 43.13 -61.58 -5.42
N SER A 87 42.97 -62.87 -5.77
CA SER A 87 41.99 -63.74 -5.11
C SER A 87 42.67 -64.43 -3.94
N TYR A 88 41.95 -64.75 -2.87
CA TYR A 88 42.53 -65.36 -1.68
C TYR A 88 41.79 -66.63 -1.29
N TRP A 89 42.57 -67.63 -0.90
CA TRP A 89 42.09 -68.89 -0.35
C TRP A 89 42.41 -68.93 1.13
N LEU A 90 41.38 -68.97 1.95
CA LEU A 90 41.47 -69.15 3.40
C LEU A 90 41.21 -70.61 3.72
N LYS A 91 42.01 -71.17 4.64
CA LYS A 91 41.92 -72.54 5.12
C LYS A 91 41.90 -72.50 6.64
N PHE A 92 40.96 -73.20 7.26
CA PHE A 92 40.90 -73.34 8.71
C PHE A 92 40.37 -74.73 9.07
N GLN A 93 40.75 -75.19 10.26
CA GLN A 93 40.39 -76.52 10.76
C GLN A 93 39.63 -76.37 12.07
N ILE A 94 38.52 -77.08 12.18
CA ILE A 94 37.67 -77.06 13.36
C ILE A 94 37.54 -78.49 13.88
N GLU A 95 37.88 -78.68 15.13
CA GLU A 95 37.71 -79.94 15.85
C GLU A 95 36.41 -79.90 16.67
N PHE A 96 35.51 -80.82 16.36
CA PHE A 96 34.24 -81.03 17.04
C PHE A 96 34.29 -82.29 17.89
N PRO A 97 33.83 -82.24 19.15
CA PRO A 97 33.61 -83.43 19.96
C PRO A 97 32.64 -84.39 19.28
N THR A 98 32.79 -85.68 19.51
CA THR A 98 31.94 -86.73 18.90
C THR A 98 30.44 -86.50 19.14
N GLU A 99 30.08 -85.88 20.26
CA GLU A 99 28.70 -85.54 20.66
C GLU A 99 28.07 -84.42 19.82
N LEU A 100 28.90 -83.60 19.16
CA LEU A 100 28.49 -82.50 18.31
C LEU A 100 28.54 -82.85 16.81
N LEU A 101 28.85 -84.10 16.45
CA LEU A 101 28.75 -84.55 15.06
C LEU A 101 27.29 -84.48 14.59
N ASP A 102 27.09 -84.12 13.33
CA ASP A 102 25.78 -83.86 12.70
C ASP A 102 24.96 -82.70 13.29
N SER A 103 25.46 -81.99 14.31
CA SER A 103 24.81 -80.79 14.85
C SER A 103 24.89 -79.61 13.89
N HIS A 104 24.04 -78.62 14.10
CA HIS A 104 23.96 -77.43 13.26
C HIS A 104 24.78 -76.28 13.85
N TRP A 105 25.64 -75.70 13.02
CA TRP A 105 26.44 -74.54 13.38
C TRP A 105 26.37 -73.50 12.26
N LEU A 106 26.47 -72.23 12.63
CA LEU A 106 26.43 -71.13 11.68
C LEU A 106 27.81 -70.50 11.57
N LEU A 107 28.38 -70.54 10.38
CA LEU A 107 29.63 -69.85 10.06
C LEU A 107 29.28 -68.48 9.46
N GLU A 108 29.69 -67.41 10.13
CA GLU A 108 29.39 -66.04 9.74
C GLU A 108 30.63 -65.31 9.25
N ILE A 109 30.46 -64.56 8.17
CA ILE A 109 31.36 -63.50 7.72
C ILE A 109 30.57 -62.18 7.80
N PRO A 110 30.74 -61.39 8.89
CA PRO A 110 30.01 -60.15 9.11
C PRO A 110 30.62 -58.99 8.32
N PHE A 111 30.64 -59.15 6.99
CA PHE A 111 31.18 -58.16 6.06
C PHE A 111 30.46 -58.28 4.71
N PRO A 112 29.37 -57.53 4.48
CA PRO A 112 28.47 -57.73 3.34
C PRO A 112 29.06 -57.32 1.97
N LEU A 113 30.21 -56.64 1.95
CA LEU A 113 30.82 -55.98 0.78
C LEU A 113 31.79 -56.88 -0.01
N LEU A 114 31.68 -58.20 0.15
CA LEU A 114 32.52 -59.14 -0.59
C LEU A 114 31.86 -59.50 -1.92
N ASP A 115 32.52 -59.13 -3.04
CA ASP A 115 31.99 -59.41 -4.38
C ASP A 115 31.66 -60.89 -4.62
N TYR A 116 32.60 -61.77 -4.29
CA TYR A 116 32.48 -63.21 -4.48
C TYR A 116 33.06 -63.95 -3.28
N VAL A 117 32.25 -64.84 -2.72
CA VAL A 117 32.63 -65.73 -1.61
C VAL A 117 32.18 -67.14 -1.97
N ALA A 118 33.07 -68.13 -1.79
CA ALA A 118 32.72 -69.53 -1.92
C ALA A 118 33.22 -70.32 -0.71
N LEU A 119 32.30 -70.97 0.01
CA LEU A 119 32.63 -71.88 1.11
C LEU A 119 32.69 -73.31 0.58
N TYR A 120 33.80 -73.99 0.83
CA TYR A 120 33.98 -75.41 0.57
C TYR A 120 33.94 -76.17 1.90
N ALA A 121 32.91 -77.00 2.09
CA ALA A 121 32.67 -77.77 3.30
C ALA A 121 32.84 -79.28 3.05
N PRO A 122 33.52 -80.03 3.94
CA PRO A 122 33.75 -81.46 3.77
C PRO A 122 32.51 -82.29 4.11
N ASP A 123 32.31 -83.38 3.38
CA ASP A 123 31.33 -84.44 3.67
C ASP A 123 31.95 -85.58 4.51
N ALA A 124 31.16 -86.61 4.84
CA ALA A 124 31.61 -87.75 5.63
C ALA A 124 32.75 -88.56 4.98
N ASN A 125 32.89 -88.51 3.65
CA ASN A 125 33.90 -89.20 2.87
C ASN A 125 35.08 -88.29 2.48
N ASN A 126 35.15 -87.08 3.04
CA ASN A 126 36.13 -86.06 2.68
C ASN A 126 36.01 -85.59 1.20
N ASN A 127 34.83 -85.67 0.58
CA ASN A 127 34.52 -84.86 -0.60
C ASN A 127 34.03 -83.48 -0.15
N TYR A 128 33.94 -82.52 -1.06
CA TYR A 128 33.57 -81.15 -0.71
C TYR A 128 32.31 -80.70 -1.46
N SER A 129 31.36 -80.11 -0.73
CA SER A 129 30.29 -79.29 -1.29
C SER A 129 30.73 -77.83 -1.33
N VAL A 130 30.18 -77.06 -2.27
CA VAL A 130 30.48 -75.64 -2.42
C VAL A 130 29.21 -74.81 -2.37
N ILE A 131 29.25 -73.72 -1.62
CA ILE A 131 28.20 -72.69 -1.57
C ILE A 131 28.80 -71.40 -2.13
N TYR A 132 28.19 -70.86 -3.18
CA TYR A 132 28.62 -69.60 -3.81
C TYR A 132 27.70 -68.46 -3.36
N THR A 133 28.29 -67.35 -2.94
CA THR A 133 27.60 -66.13 -2.54
C THR A 133 28.46 -64.89 -2.82
N GLY A 134 28.03 -63.72 -2.38
CA GLY A 134 28.68 -62.42 -2.58
C GLY A 134 27.67 -61.35 -3.01
N ASP A 135 28.04 -60.08 -2.91
CA ASP A 135 27.17 -58.96 -3.31
C ASP A 135 27.03 -58.80 -4.84
N ARG A 136 27.90 -59.46 -5.63
CA ARG A 136 27.75 -59.61 -7.09
C ARG A 136 26.88 -60.78 -7.51
N SER A 137 26.36 -61.53 -6.55
CA SER A 137 25.40 -62.61 -6.76
C SER A 137 24.02 -62.14 -6.32
N SER A 138 22.93 -62.66 -6.89
CA SER A 138 21.58 -62.29 -6.44
C SER A 138 21.39 -62.63 -4.96
N PHE A 139 20.68 -61.79 -4.20
CA PHE A 139 20.48 -61.99 -2.76
C PHE A 139 19.90 -63.37 -2.45
N SER A 140 19.03 -63.91 -3.32
CA SER A 140 18.41 -65.23 -3.15
C SER A 140 19.38 -66.41 -3.27
N GLN A 141 20.67 -66.19 -3.59
CA GLN A 141 21.71 -67.22 -3.61
C GLN A 141 22.38 -67.39 -2.23
N ARG A 142 22.06 -66.53 -1.26
CA ARG A 142 22.54 -66.69 0.12
C ARG A 142 21.94 -67.95 0.73
N ASP A 143 22.74 -68.64 1.55
CA ASP A 143 22.32 -69.86 2.26
C ASP A 143 21.31 -69.54 3.37
N ILE A 144 21.52 -68.41 4.05
CA ILE A 144 20.59 -67.82 5.01
C ILE A 144 20.33 -66.36 4.60
N ASP A 145 19.05 -65.98 4.59
CA ASP A 145 18.59 -64.63 4.22
C ASP A 145 18.93 -63.61 5.32
N THR A 146 20.19 -63.19 5.35
CA THR A 146 20.74 -62.14 6.23
C THR A 146 21.59 -61.17 5.43
N THR A 147 21.81 -59.95 5.95
CA THR A 147 22.75 -58.97 5.38
C THR A 147 24.19 -59.47 5.39
N ASP A 148 24.58 -60.23 6.41
CA ASP A 148 25.89 -60.89 6.50
C ASP A 148 25.90 -62.22 5.74
N PHE A 149 27.11 -62.71 5.39
CA PHE A 149 27.23 -64.01 4.76
C PHE A 149 27.28 -65.10 5.83
N VAL A 150 26.18 -65.83 5.99
CA VAL A 150 26.03 -66.90 6.98
C VAL A 150 25.82 -68.22 6.26
N PHE A 151 26.56 -69.24 6.68
CA PHE A 151 26.52 -70.59 6.12
C PHE A 151 26.13 -71.60 7.20
N ASN A 152 25.20 -72.50 6.87
CA ASN A 152 24.83 -73.61 7.74
C ASN A 152 25.79 -74.78 7.54
N ILE A 153 26.67 -75.02 8.50
CA ILE A 153 27.63 -76.13 8.45
C ILE A 153 27.22 -77.25 9.41
N ARG A 154 27.46 -78.50 8.98
CA ARG A 154 27.20 -79.70 9.79
C ARG A 154 28.46 -80.56 9.84
N PRO A 155 29.16 -80.65 10.98
CA PRO A 155 30.40 -81.41 11.07
C PRO A 155 30.12 -82.91 10.95
N LYS A 156 30.74 -83.57 9.97
CA LYS A 156 30.57 -85.02 9.71
C LYS A 156 31.69 -85.87 10.29
N GLN A 157 32.81 -85.24 10.65
CA GLN A 157 34.01 -85.87 11.21
C GLN A 157 34.46 -85.09 12.45
N PRO A 158 35.26 -85.68 13.36
CA PRO A 158 35.82 -84.94 14.48
C PRO A 158 36.67 -83.75 14.03
N LEU A 159 37.52 -83.92 13.02
CA LEU A 159 38.31 -82.84 12.44
C LEU A 159 37.79 -82.48 11.04
N ASN A 160 37.28 -81.26 10.87
CA ASN A 160 36.77 -80.78 9.58
C ASN A 160 37.69 -79.67 9.05
N THR A 161 38.13 -79.80 7.80
CA THR A 161 38.94 -78.76 7.13
C THR A 161 38.08 -78.01 6.14
N TYR A 162 37.91 -76.71 6.34
CA TYR A 162 37.11 -75.83 5.49
C TYR A 162 38.02 -74.94 4.65
N TYR A 163 37.53 -74.54 3.48
CA TYR A 163 38.18 -73.54 2.64
C TYR A 163 37.19 -72.45 2.25
N ILE A 164 37.64 -71.19 2.27
CA ILE A 164 36.88 -70.07 1.72
C ILE A 164 37.70 -69.44 0.60
N HIS A 165 37.08 -69.31 -0.56
CA HIS A 165 37.65 -68.52 -1.66
C HIS A 165 36.96 -67.17 -1.72
N VAL A 166 37.73 -66.09 -1.60
CA VAL A 166 37.22 -64.73 -1.65
C VAL A 166 37.92 -63.95 -2.76
N ARG A 167 37.14 -63.19 -3.51
CA ARG A 167 37.63 -62.22 -4.48
C ARG A 167 36.74 -61.00 -4.44
N THR A 168 37.31 -59.83 -4.17
CA THR A 168 36.60 -58.55 -4.18
C THR A 168 37.42 -57.44 -4.83
N GLN A 169 36.76 -56.45 -5.41
CA GLN A 169 37.35 -55.20 -5.88
C GLN A 169 37.32 -54.10 -4.81
N ASP A 170 36.57 -54.32 -3.73
CA ASP A 170 36.52 -53.49 -2.53
C ASP A 170 37.62 -53.85 -1.53
N SER A 171 37.51 -53.34 -0.31
CA SER A 171 38.39 -53.73 0.78
C SER A 171 38.16 -55.20 1.14
N LEU A 172 39.22 -56.01 1.09
CA LEU A 172 39.16 -57.41 1.48
C LEU A 172 39.37 -57.54 2.99
N GLN A 173 38.27 -57.82 3.70
CA GLN A 173 38.25 -58.19 5.11
C GLN A 173 37.36 -59.42 5.27
N VAL A 174 37.86 -60.44 5.97
CA VAL A 174 37.12 -61.69 6.21
C VAL A 174 37.17 -62.03 7.69
N PRO A 175 36.38 -61.34 8.55
CA PRO A 175 36.16 -61.79 9.92
C PRO A 175 35.40 -63.12 9.88
N LEU A 176 35.80 -64.09 10.71
CA LEU A 176 35.23 -65.42 10.69
C LEU A 176 34.79 -65.83 12.09
N PHE A 177 33.48 -65.99 12.27
CA PHE A 177 32.88 -66.41 13.52
C PHE A 177 32.07 -67.68 13.34
N LEU A 178 32.21 -68.60 14.29
CA LEU A 178 31.37 -69.77 14.42
C LEU A 178 30.38 -69.55 15.55
N TRP A 179 29.10 -69.79 15.28
CA TRP A 179 28.01 -69.63 16.23
C TRP A 179 27.24 -70.93 16.44
N ALA A 180 26.86 -71.17 17.69
CA ALA A 180 25.83 -72.16 17.99
C ALA A 180 24.48 -71.70 17.42
N GLU A 181 23.69 -72.63 16.88
CA GLU A 181 22.41 -72.33 16.21
C GLU A 181 21.42 -71.58 17.12
N ASN A 182 21.45 -71.84 18.43
CA ASN A 182 20.60 -71.17 19.42
C ASN A 182 21.09 -69.77 19.83
N ALA A 183 22.39 -69.48 19.69
CA ALA A 183 22.99 -68.21 20.11
C ALA A 183 22.88 -67.14 19.01
N TYR A 184 22.98 -67.53 17.75
CA TYR A 184 22.99 -66.62 16.61
C TYR A 184 21.74 -65.71 16.49
N PRO A 185 20.48 -66.21 16.62
CA PRO A 185 19.31 -65.35 16.53
C PRO A 185 19.28 -64.23 17.57
N LYS A 186 19.82 -64.48 18.78
CA LYS A 186 19.90 -63.48 19.85
C LYS A 186 20.92 -62.39 19.52
N HIS A 187 22.06 -62.75 18.94
CA HIS A 187 23.07 -61.80 18.46
C HIS A 187 22.49 -60.94 17.33
N ASN A 188 21.95 -61.59 16.29
CA ASN A 188 21.38 -60.92 15.14
C ASN A 188 20.24 -59.98 15.54
N ALA A 189 19.32 -60.41 16.41
CA ALA A 189 18.21 -59.56 16.88
C ALA A 189 18.68 -58.26 17.56
N LEU A 190 19.77 -58.29 18.33
CA LEU A 190 20.35 -57.10 18.95
C LEU A 190 20.97 -56.17 17.90
N ALA A 191 21.73 -56.74 16.95
CA ALA A 191 22.35 -55.99 15.87
C ALA A 191 21.29 -55.33 14.96
N THR A 192 20.30 -56.08 14.48
CA THR A 192 19.16 -55.57 13.70
C THR A 192 18.36 -54.53 14.48
N GLY A 193 18.17 -54.72 15.79
CA GLY A 193 17.51 -53.74 16.66
C GLY A 193 18.24 -52.40 16.72
N LEU A 194 19.58 -52.41 16.84
CA LEU A 194 20.39 -51.20 16.80
C LEU A 194 20.38 -50.52 15.43
N GLN A 195 20.45 -51.30 14.35
CA GLN A 195 20.34 -50.78 12.98
C GLN A 195 18.95 -50.17 12.72
N GLY A 196 17.89 -50.83 13.17
CA GLY A 196 16.52 -50.32 13.12
C GLY A 196 16.34 -49.01 13.89
N ALA A 197 16.96 -48.89 15.07
CA ALA A 197 16.98 -47.63 15.82
C ALA A 197 17.71 -46.51 15.06
N TYR A 198 18.88 -46.80 14.47
CA TYR A 198 19.64 -45.85 13.68
C TYR A 198 18.86 -45.35 12.45
N PHE A 199 18.38 -46.26 11.59
CA PHE A 199 17.61 -45.88 10.40
C PHE A 199 16.26 -45.23 10.77
N GLY A 200 15.66 -45.63 11.89
CA GLY A 200 14.48 -44.98 12.45
C GLY A 200 14.73 -43.51 12.80
N ILE A 201 15.84 -43.21 13.48
CA ILE A 201 16.27 -41.82 13.74
C ILE A 201 16.44 -41.07 12.42
N MET A 202 17.16 -41.64 11.45
CA MET A 202 17.41 -40.98 10.17
C MET A 202 16.11 -40.65 9.42
N ILE A 203 15.16 -41.59 9.33
CA ILE A 203 13.85 -41.39 8.68
C ILE A 203 13.03 -40.33 9.41
N VAL A 204 12.96 -40.39 10.75
CA VAL A 204 12.26 -39.36 11.54
C VAL A 204 12.86 -37.99 11.29
N MET A 205 14.19 -37.88 11.23
CA MET A 205 14.86 -36.61 10.96
C MET A 205 14.63 -36.13 9.52
N ILE A 206 14.55 -37.02 8.53
CA ILE A 206 14.14 -36.68 7.15
C ILE A 206 12.74 -36.08 7.13
N LEU A 207 11.76 -36.77 7.74
CA LEU A 207 10.36 -36.34 7.76
C LEU A 207 10.17 -35.05 8.57
N TYR A 208 10.85 -34.92 9.70
CA TYR A 208 10.84 -33.72 10.55
C TYR A 208 11.33 -32.49 9.78
N ASN A 209 12.49 -32.60 9.13
CA ASN A 209 13.04 -31.49 8.34
C ASN A 209 12.18 -31.18 7.10
N LEU A 210 11.53 -32.19 6.50
CA LEU A 210 10.58 -31.99 5.41
C LEU A 210 9.34 -31.20 5.87
N PHE A 211 8.79 -31.54 7.03
CA PHE A 211 7.65 -30.81 7.60
C PHE A 211 8.01 -29.34 7.85
N ILE A 212 9.18 -29.07 8.43
CA ILE A 212 9.64 -27.70 8.65
C ILE A 212 9.86 -26.98 7.32
N PHE A 213 10.44 -27.64 6.32
CA PHE A 213 10.58 -27.07 4.98
C PHE A 213 9.24 -26.64 4.38
N LEU A 214 8.19 -27.46 4.51
CA LEU A 214 6.85 -27.12 4.00
C LEU A 214 6.27 -25.87 4.69
N SER A 215 6.60 -25.65 5.96
CA SER A 215 6.18 -24.48 6.75
C SER A 215 7.00 -23.23 6.45
N VAL A 216 8.33 -23.34 6.48
CA VAL A 216 9.27 -22.19 6.45
C VAL A 216 9.71 -21.85 5.03
N ARG A 217 9.74 -22.84 4.13
CA ARG A 217 10.23 -22.74 2.73
C ARG A 217 11.67 -22.23 2.58
N ASP A 218 12.51 -22.41 3.59
CA ASP A 218 13.94 -22.11 3.50
C ASP A 218 14.70 -23.23 2.77
N LEU A 219 15.48 -22.86 1.75
CA LEU A 219 16.23 -23.80 0.90
C LEU A 219 17.29 -24.63 1.66
N SER A 220 17.75 -24.17 2.83
CA SER A 220 18.69 -24.93 3.66
C SER A 220 18.11 -26.27 4.08
N TYR A 221 16.81 -26.34 4.41
CA TYR A 221 16.16 -27.60 4.74
C TYR A 221 16.12 -28.55 3.55
N LEU A 222 15.86 -28.04 2.34
CA LEU A 222 15.83 -28.87 1.14
C LEU A 222 17.19 -29.50 0.84
N TYR A 223 18.28 -28.72 0.90
CA TYR A 223 19.63 -29.25 0.74
C TYR A 223 20.00 -30.23 1.84
N TYR A 224 19.58 -29.94 3.07
CA TYR A 224 19.84 -30.80 4.21
C TYR A 224 19.13 -32.15 4.08
N ILE A 225 17.84 -32.16 3.71
CA ILE A 225 17.06 -33.37 3.43
C ILE A 225 17.73 -34.20 2.33
N GLY A 226 18.19 -33.56 1.25
CA GLY A 226 18.92 -34.23 0.18
C GLY A 226 20.20 -34.91 0.69
N TYR A 227 20.97 -34.23 1.54
CA TYR A 227 22.17 -34.77 2.17
C TYR A 227 21.87 -35.99 3.03
N ILE A 228 21.00 -35.84 4.03
CA ILE A 228 20.70 -36.93 4.96
C ILE A 228 20.06 -38.11 4.23
N SER A 229 19.19 -37.89 3.23
CA SER A 229 18.57 -38.98 2.46
C SER A 229 19.61 -39.77 1.66
N CYS A 230 20.51 -39.07 0.95
CA CYS A 230 21.58 -39.74 0.20
C CYS A 230 22.54 -40.48 1.14
N PHE A 231 22.88 -39.86 2.28
CA PHE A 231 23.77 -40.45 3.27
C PHE A 231 23.14 -41.68 3.96
N THR A 232 21.84 -41.65 4.26
CA THR A 232 21.10 -42.79 4.82
C THR A 232 21.10 -43.98 3.86
N ILE A 233 20.83 -43.76 2.58
CA ILE A 233 20.84 -44.85 1.58
C ILE A 233 22.28 -45.35 1.36
N PHE A 234 23.27 -44.46 1.37
CA PHE A 234 24.69 -44.83 1.35
C PHE A 234 25.04 -45.76 2.53
N GLN A 235 24.67 -45.39 3.77
CA GLN A 235 24.91 -46.23 4.94
C GLN A 235 24.16 -47.55 4.89
N SER A 236 22.90 -47.54 4.46
CA SER A 236 22.12 -48.76 4.23
C SER A 236 22.79 -49.70 3.21
N SER A 237 23.52 -49.15 2.24
CA SER A 237 24.27 -49.93 1.25
C SER A 237 25.58 -50.45 1.78
N MET A 238 26.27 -49.70 2.64
CA MET A 238 27.49 -50.17 3.30
C MET A 238 27.24 -51.34 4.27
N GLU A 239 26.04 -51.38 4.86
CA GLU A 239 25.60 -52.45 5.76
C GLU A 239 24.83 -53.58 5.05
N GLY A 240 24.69 -53.54 3.71
CA GLY A 240 24.01 -54.58 2.93
C GLY A 240 22.48 -54.56 2.95
N TYR A 241 21.83 -53.74 3.79
CA TYR A 241 20.37 -53.63 3.86
C TYR A 241 19.73 -53.15 2.55
N SER A 242 20.36 -52.21 1.83
CA SER A 242 19.80 -51.75 0.56
C SER A 242 19.80 -52.85 -0.50
N PHE A 243 20.77 -53.75 -0.42
CA PHE A 243 20.84 -54.92 -1.28
C PHE A 243 19.70 -55.90 -0.97
N GLU A 244 19.42 -56.17 0.31
CA GLU A 244 18.29 -57.02 0.71
C GLU A 244 16.92 -56.42 0.32
N TYR A 245 16.68 -55.14 0.64
CA TYR A 245 15.33 -54.57 0.60
C TYR A 245 15.01 -53.70 -0.63
N LEU A 246 15.99 -52.99 -1.20
CA LEU A 246 15.73 -52.01 -2.27
C LEU A 246 16.03 -52.56 -3.66
N TRP A 247 17.09 -53.36 -3.81
CA TRP A 247 17.52 -53.87 -5.12
C TRP A 247 18.15 -55.28 -5.09
N PRO A 248 17.44 -56.31 -4.56
CA PRO A 248 17.97 -57.67 -4.36
C PRO A 248 18.41 -58.41 -5.63
N ASN A 249 17.91 -57.97 -6.79
CA ASN A 249 18.19 -58.61 -8.08
C ASN A 249 19.08 -57.77 -9.00
N ASN A 250 19.40 -56.53 -8.63
CA ASN A 250 20.16 -55.62 -9.49
C ASN A 250 21.59 -55.46 -8.96
N THR A 251 22.43 -56.46 -9.23
CA THR A 251 23.82 -56.53 -8.77
C THR A 251 24.71 -55.42 -9.36
N TRP A 252 24.39 -54.92 -10.56
CA TRP A 252 25.11 -53.80 -11.17
C TRP A 252 24.91 -52.50 -10.38
N TRP A 253 23.66 -52.15 -10.07
CA TRP A 253 23.35 -50.97 -9.27
C TRP A 253 23.78 -51.15 -7.81
N ALA A 254 23.65 -52.35 -7.24
CA ALA A 254 24.09 -52.68 -5.88
C ALA A 254 25.56 -52.32 -5.64
N ASN A 255 26.41 -52.55 -6.63
CA ASN A 255 27.83 -52.24 -6.59
C ASN A 255 28.10 -50.73 -6.79
N ILE A 256 27.49 -50.11 -7.80
CA ILE A 256 27.80 -48.72 -8.18
C ILE A 256 27.21 -47.69 -7.19
N ASN A 257 26.11 -48.02 -6.51
CA ASN A 257 25.41 -47.05 -5.67
C ASN A 257 26.28 -46.56 -4.50
N ILE A 258 27.19 -47.37 -3.95
CA ILE A 258 27.98 -47.01 -2.76
C ILE A 258 28.84 -45.77 -3.05
N PRO A 259 29.78 -45.80 -4.03
CA PRO A 259 30.56 -44.61 -4.37
C PRO A 259 29.69 -43.48 -4.94
N PHE A 260 28.61 -43.80 -5.66
CA PHE A 260 27.72 -42.80 -6.25
C PHE A 260 26.96 -42.00 -5.19
N LEU A 261 26.26 -42.67 -4.26
CA LEU A 261 25.49 -42.04 -3.19
C LEU A 261 26.40 -41.35 -2.17
N GLY A 262 27.58 -41.92 -1.91
CA GLY A 262 28.62 -41.26 -1.11
C GLY A 262 28.95 -39.88 -1.69
N VAL A 263 29.28 -39.79 -2.98
CA VAL A 263 29.61 -38.52 -3.64
C VAL A 263 28.39 -37.60 -3.80
N LEU A 264 27.22 -38.14 -4.10
CA LEU A 264 25.97 -37.36 -4.21
C LEU A 264 25.58 -36.73 -2.86
N SER A 265 25.82 -37.41 -1.75
CA SER A 265 25.61 -36.84 -0.41
C SER A 265 26.49 -35.62 -0.18
N LEU A 266 27.75 -35.62 -0.67
CA LEU A 266 28.66 -34.46 -0.57
C LEU A 266 28.14 -33.26 -1.36
N PHE A 267 27.48 -33.49 -2.50
CA PHE A 267 26.89 -32.41 -3.30
C PHE A 267 25.86 -31.63 -2.49
N PHE A 268 24.91 -32.35 -1.88
CA PHE A 268 23.89 -31.73 -1.04
C PHE A 268 24.49 -31.14 0.24
N ALA A 269 25.45 -31.82 0.87
CA ALA A 269 26.16 -31.32 2.04
C ALA A 269 26.92 -30.01 1.74
N ALA A 270 27.50 -29.87 0.54
CA ALA A 270 28.18 -28.65 0.11
C ALA A 270 27.19 -27.48 0.00
N LEU A 271 26.06 -27.70 -0.68
CA LEU A 271 25.02 -26.68 -0.84
C LEU A 271 24.43 -26.29 0.52
N PHE A 272 24.18 -27.27 1.38
CA PHE A 272 23.74 -27.05 2.74
C PHE A 272 24.75 -26.22 3.54
N ALA A 273 26.02 -26.62 3.59
CA ALA A 273 27.06 -25.90 4.32
C ALA A 273 27.23 -24.46 3.85
N ARG A 274 27.15 -24.21 2.52
CA ARG A 274 27.24 -22.86 1.95
C ARG A 274 26.15 -21.93 2.47
N ASN A 275 24.91 -22.42 2.49
CA ASN A 275 23.74 -21.65 2.91
C ASN A 275 23.65 -21.55 4.45
N MET A 276 24.02 -22.63 5.15
CA MET A 276 23.96 -22.70 6.61
C MET A 276 24.98 -21.78 7.27
N LEU A 277 26.21 -21.72 6.73
CA LEU A 277 27.31 -20.90 7.24
C LEU A 277 27.37 -19.49 6.60
N ASN A 278 26.36 -19.14 5.79
CA ASN A 278 26.30 -17.92 4.96
C ASN A 278 27.66 -17.54 4.32
N THR A 279 28.30 -18.52 3.69
CA THR A 279 29.69 -18.41 3.23
C THR A 279 29.88 -17.34 2.15
N LYS A 280 28.85 -17.05 1.36
CA LYS A 280 28.87 -16.03 0.32
C LYS A 280 29.21 -14.64 0.88
N ASP A 281 28.63 -14.29 2.02
CA ASP A 281 28.80 -12.99 2.65
C ASP A 281 30.00 -12.98 3.61
N LEU A 282 30.14 -14.03 4.43
CA LEU A 282 31.20 -14.09 5.45
C LEU A 282 32.57 -14.50 4.90
N LEU A 283 32.63 -15.41 3.92
CA LEU A 283 33.86 -16.08 3.47
C LEU A 283 33.89 -16.27 1.93
N PRO A 284 33.80 -15.19 1.12
CA PRO A 284 33.58 -15.27 -0.33
C PRO A 284 34.67 -16.01 -1.11
N ARG A 285 35.91 -16.06 -0.61
CA ARG A 285 36.98 -16.86 -1.24
C ARG A 285 36.75 -18.36 -1.05
N LEU A 286 36.33 -18.78 0.14
CA LEU A 286 36.03 -20.18 0.43
C LEU A 286 34.72 -20.61 -0.22
N ASP A 287 33.73 -19.72 -0.31
CA ASP A 287 32.50 -19.99 -1.06
C ASP A 287 32.80 -20.36 -2.52
N LYS A 288 33.71 -19.65 -3.19
CA LYS A 288 34.15 -20.02 -4.56
C LYS A 288 34.83 -21.37 -4.62
N VAL A 289 35.65 -21.73 -3.63
CA VAL A 289 36.31 -23.05 -3.59
C VAL A 289 35.27 -24.15 -3.38
N ILE A 290 34.31 -23.97 -2.48
CA ILE A 290 33.22 -24.92 -2.27
C ILE A 290 32.36 -25.01 -3.54
N GLN A 291 32.07 -23.90 -4.22
CA GLN A 291 31.32 -23.90 -5.48
C GLN A 291 32.06 -24.64 -6.60
N LEU A 292 33.39 -24.46 -6.72
CA LEU A 292 34.21 -25.22 -7.67
C LEU A 292 34.20 -26.72 -7.34
N LEU A 293 34.29 -27.08 -6.06
CA LEU A 293 34.19 -28.46 -5.61
C LEU A 293 32.80 -29.04 -5.90
N THR A 294 31.71 -28.32 -5.61
CA THR A 294 30.35 -28.74 -5.98
C THR A 294 30.20 -28.88 -7.49
N GLY A 295 30.81 -27.98 -8.27
CA GLY A 295 30.82 -28.04 -9.73
C GLY A 295 31.57 -29.25 -10.28
N SER A 296 32.70 -29.64 -9.67
CA SER A 296 33.46 -30.82 -10.11
C SER A 296 32.68 -32.13 -9.90
N LEU A 297 31.73 -32.17 -8.96
CA LEU A 297 30.88 -33.34 -8.75
C LEU A 297 30.01 -33.69 -9.97
N PHE A 298 29.66 -32.72 -10.81
CA PHE A 298 28.95 -32.98 -12.08
C PHE A 298 29.80 -33.76 -13.09
N ILE A 299 31.12 -33.76 -12.94
CA ILE A 299 32.04 -34.55 -13.75
C ILE A 299 32.32 -35.90 -13.08
N ILE A 300 32.47 -35.90 -11.75
CA ILE A 300 32.80 -37.11 -10.98
C ILE A 300 31.65 -38.14 -11.01
N LEU A 301 30.39 -37.70 -10.87
CA LEU A 301 29.25 -38.63 -10.83
C LEU A 301 29.10 -39.46 -12.13
N PRO A 302 29.18 -38.89 -13.35
CA PRO A 302 29.24 -39.67 -14.58
C PRO A 302 30.45 -40.61 -14.67
N ILE A 303 31.62 -40.21 -14.17
CA ILE A 303 32.81 -41.08 -14.13
C ILE A 303 32.54 -42.31 -13.25
N ILE A 304 31.80 -42.16 -12.14
CA ILE A 304 31.42 -43.29 -11.28
C ILE A 304 30.40 -44.21 -11.98
N LEU A 305 29.40 -43.63 -12.67
CA LEU A 305 28.34 -44.41 -13.33
C LEU A 305 28.82 -45.18 -14.57
N PHE A 306 29.71 -44.59 -15.37
CA PHE A 306 30.10 -45.14 -16.68
C PHE A 306 31.58 -45.55 -16.76
N GLY A 307 32.39 -45.20 -15.76
CA GLY A 307 33.81 -45.52 -15.71
C GLY A 307 34.13 -46.86 -15.06
N SER A 308 35.43 -47.08 -14.82
CA SER A 308 35.89 -48.26 -14.08
C SER A 308 35.56 -48.11 -12.60
N TYR A 309 35.01 -49.17 -11.99
CA TYR A 309 34.65 -49.21 -10.57
C TYR A 309 35.79 -48.75 -9.65
N LYS A 310 37.02 -49.21 -9.90
CA LYS A 310 38.22 -48.81 -9.14
C LYS A 310 38.46 -47.31 -9.19
N ILE A 311 38.33 -46.71 -10.37
CA ILE A 311 38.49 -45.25 -10.54
C ILE A 311 37.40 -44.52 -9.76
N GLY A 312 36.17 -45.04 -9.77
CA GLY A 312 35.04 -44.49 -9.03
C GLY A 312 35.29 -44.41 -7.53
N ILE A 313 35.73 -45.52 -6.90
CA ILE A 313 36.04 -45.56 -5.45
C ILE A 313 37.17 -44.60 -5.09
N TYR A 314 38.31 -44.64 -5.79
CA TYR A 314 39.43 -43.75 -5.46
C TYR A 314 39.04 -42.27 -5.60
N THR A 315 38.28 -41.93 -6.64
CA THR A 315 37.79 -40.56 -6.84
C THR A 315 36.83 -40.17 -5.71
N ALA A 316 35.93 -41.06 -5.30
CA ALA A 316 35.01 -40.82 -4.19
C ALA A 316 35.77 -40.61 -2.86
N LEU A 317 36.74 -41.47 -2.52
CA LEU A 317 37.55 -41.35 -1.31
C LEU A 317 38.34 -40.04 -1.24
N ILE A 318 39.05 -39.68 -2.32
CA ILE A 318 39.83 -38.44 -2.39
C ILE A 318 38.89 -37.23 -2.26
N THR A 319 37.77 -37.24 -2.98
CA THR A 319 36.79 -36.14 -2.95
C THR A 319 36.18 -35.97 -1.56
N SER A 320 35.79 -37.07 -0.90
CA SER A 320 35.29 -37.07 0.47
C SER A 320 36.31 -36.51 1.46
N PHE A 321 37.58 -36.93 1.37
CA PHE A 321 38.63 -36.44 2.25
C PHE A 321 38.85 -34.93 2.10
N VAL A 322 38.94 -34.43 0.86
CA VAL A 322 39.09 -32.99 0.58
C VAL A 322 37.86 -32.22 1.08
N PHE A 323 36.66 -32.73 0.80
CA PHE A 323 35.40 -32.11 1.19
C PHE A 323 35.28 -31.94 2.70
N PHE A 324 35.43 -33.03 3.47
CA PHE A 324 35.22 -32.99 4.92
C PHE A 324 36.17 -32.02 5.62
N ASN A 325 37.45 -32.01 5.24
CA ASN A 325 38.44 -31.09 5.78
C ASN A 325 38.13 -29.63 5.40
N LEU A 326 37.70 -29.38 4.15
CA LEU A 326 37.33 -28.04 3.68
C LEU A 326 36.11 -27.47 4.42
N ILE A 327 35.07 -28.28 4.61
CA ILE A 327 33.86 -27.86 5.31
C ILE A 327 34.14 -27.61 6.80
N LEU A 328 34.89 -28.48 7.47
CA LEU A 328 35.28 -28.26 8.86
C LEU A 328 36.09 -26.96 9.01
N PHE A 329 37.07 -26.73 8.12
CA PHE A 329 37.87 -25.51 8.14
C PHE A 329 37.01 -24.26 7.93
N THR A 330 36.06 -24.31 6.99
CA THR A 330 35.14 -23.22 6.71
C THR A 330 34.22 -22.94 7.91
N ALA A 331 33.68 -23.98 8.55
CA ALA A 331 32.84 -23.85 9.74
C ALA A 331 33.60 -23.23 10.92
N LEU A 332 34.86 -23.67 11.17
CA LEU A 332 35.70 -23.10 12.23
C LEU A 332 36.02 -21.63 11.98
N LEU A 333 36.31 -21.23 10.75
CA LEU A 333 36.53 -19.83 10.39
C LEU A 333 35.27 -18.98 10.52
N ALA A 334 34.11 -19.48 10.10
CA ALA A 334 32.83 -18.80 10.27
C ALA A 334 32.49 -18.62 11.76
N ALA A 335 32.72 -19.65 12.58
CA ALA A 335 32.54 -19.60 14.03
C ALA A 335 33.49 -18.58 14.69
N TYR A 336 34.73 -18.47 14.21
CA TYR A 336 35.69 -17.47 14.69
C TYR A 336 35.27 -16.03 14.35
N LYS A 337 34.59 -15.82 13.21
CA LYS A 337 34.03 -14.52 12.80
C LYS A 337 32.77 -14.11 13.57
N GLY A 338 32.31 -14.93 14.52
CA GLY A 338 31.23 -14.57 15.44
C GLY A 338 29.86 -15.15 15.09
N ASP A 339 29.73 -15.92 14.01
CA ASP A 339 28.46 -16.60 13.69
C ASP A 339 28.14 -17.68 14.74
N ARG A 340 27.01 -17.52 15.42
CA ARG A 340 26.52 -18.45 16.45
C ARG A 340 26.14 -19.80 15.85
N THR A 341 25.52 -19.80 14.67
CA THR A 341 25.06 -21.00 13.96
C THR A 341 26.27 -21.86 13.55
N ALA A 342 27.34 -21.20 13.08
CA ALA A 342 28.58 -21.85 12.69
C ALA A 342 29.27 -22.61 13.83
N LYS A 343 29.10 -22.21 15.09
CA LYS A 343 29.65 -22.93 16.25
C LYS A 343 28.99 -24.29 16.44
N ILE A 344 27.66 -24.33 16.40
CA ILE A 344 26.90 -25.59 16.53
C ILE A 344 27.20 -26.49 15.33
N PHE A 345 27.25 -25.91 14.13
CA PHE A 345 27.65 -26.62 12.92
C PHE A 345 29.04 -27.26 13.07
N ALA A 346 30.05 -26.51 13.50
CA ALA A 346 31.41 -27.02 13.67
C ALA A 346 31.49 -28.14 14.71
N ILE A 347 30.72 -28.06 15.80
CA ILE A 347 30.64 -29.11 16.82
C ILE A 347 30.02 -30.38 16.23
N ALA A 348 28.87 -30.27 15.58
CA ALA A 348 28.20 -31.39 14.92
C ALA A 348 29.12 -32.07 13.89
N TRP A 349 29.76 -31.29 13.02
CA TRP A 349 30.69 -31.81 12.02
C TRP A 349 31.92 -32.48 12.64
N SER A 350 32.43 -31.95 13.76
CA SER A 350 33.55 -32.56 14.48
C SER A 350 33.16 -33.90 15.11
N ILE A 351 31.97 -34.02 15.69
CA ILE A 351 31.46 -35.28 16.25
C ILE A 351 31.35 -36.34 15.16
N PHE A 352 30.81 -35.97 14.00
CA PHE A 352 30.73 -36.86 12.85
C PHE A 352 32.12 -37.33 12.39
N LEU A 353 33.09 -36.41 12.26
CA LEU A 353 34.44 -36.76 11.82
C LEU A 353 35.24 -37.57 12.84
N ILE A 354 35.00 -37.37 14.14
CA ILE A 354 35.56 -38.23 15.19
C ILE A 354 35.00 -39.65 15.05
N GLY A 355 33.68 -39.80 14.85
CA GLY A 355 33.05 -41.09 14.57
C GLY A 355 33.62 -41.78 13.32
N GLY A 356 33.80 -41.01 12.23
CA GLY A 356 34.49 -41.43 11.00
C GLY A 356 35.94 -41.88 11.24
N GLY A 357 36.69 -41.12 12.04
CA GLY A 357 38.07 -41.42 12.38
C GLY A 357 38.21 -42.70 13.20
N ILE A 358 37.34 -42.91 14.20
CA ILE A 358 37.28 -44.16 14.97
C ILE A 358 36.99 -45.34 14.04
N GLY A 359 36.05 -45.18 13.10
CA GLY A 359 35.74 -46.22 12.13
C GLY A 359 36.90 -46.58 11.21
N LEU A 360 37.61 -45.58 10.71
CA LEU A 360 38.81 -45.75 9.89
C LEU A 360 39.95 -46.44 10.66
N LEU A 361 40.16 -46.10 11.94
CA LEU A 361 41.13 -46.78 12.79
C LEU A 361 40.78 -48.26 13.02
N GLY A 362 39.49 -48.59 13.11
CA GLY A 362 39.01 -49.97 13.12
C GLY A 362 39.33 -50.72 11.83
N MET A 363 39.08 -50.11 10.66
CA MET A 363 39.40 -50.72 9.35
C MET A 363 40.90 -50.97 9.13
N LEU A 364 41.76 -50.18 9.79
CA LEU A 364 43.22 -50.33 9.76
C LEU A 364 43.75 -51.33 10.82
N ASP A 365 42.85 -52.04 11.52
CA ASP A 365 43.18 -53.04 12.54
C ASP A 365 43.95 -52.47 13.76
N ILE A 366 43.85 -51.15 13.99
CA ILE A 366 44.46 -50.46 15.14
C ILE A 366 43.54 -50.55 16.36
N LEU A 367 42.22 -50.53 16.14
CA LEU A 367 41.19 -50.71 17.16
C LEU A 367 40.44 -52.02 16.92
N PRO A 368 40.12 -52.80 17.97
CA PRO A 368 39.36 -54.04 17.83
C PRO A 368 38.02 -53.83 17.10
N LEU A 369 37.82 -54.56 16.00
CA LEU A 369 36.64 -54.45 15.12
C LEU A 369 35.31 -54.70 15.85
N GLU A 370 35.31 -55.50 16.93
CA GLU A 370 34.09 -55.85 17.68
C GLU A 370 33.37 -54.66 18.34
N TYR A 371 34.03 -53.50 18.54
CA TYR A 371 33.47 -52.39 19.31
C TYR A 371 33.39 -51.04 18.57
N ALA A 372 34.06 -50.87 17.42
CA ALA A 372 34.40 -49.50 16.97
C ALA A 372 34.28 -49.17 15.47
N SER A 373 34.21 -50.12 14.54
CA SER A 373 34.38 -49.76 13.11
C SER A 373 33.17 -49.03 12.48
N GLN A 374 31.97 -49.60 12.52
CA GLN A 374 30.77 -49.01 11.87
C GLN A 374 29.89 -48.23 12.84
N THR A 375 29.74 -48.72 14.07
CA THR A 375 28.90 -48.10 15.11
C THR A 375 29.34 -46.66 15.42
N GLY A 376 30.64 -46.36 15.35
CA GLY A 376 31.17 -45.02 15.57
C GLY A 376 30.67 -44.00 14.53
N ILE A 377 30.62 -44.39 13.25
CA ILE A 377 30.12 -43.55 12.15
C ILE A 377 28.62 -43.32 12.28
N GLN A 378 27.87 -44.37 12.63
CA GLN A 378 26.42 -44.29 12.83
C GLN A 378 26.04 -43.41 14.01
N ILE A 379 26.70 -43.56 15.17
CA ILE A 379 26.47 -42.69 16.33
C ILE A 379 26.86 -41.25 15.99
N GLY A 380 28.02 -41.05 15.36
CA GLY A 380 28.51 -39.73 14.97
C GLY A 380 27.55 -39.01 14.02
N SER A 381 27.04 -39.71 13.00
CA SER A 381 26.06 -39.17 12.05
C SER A 381 24.69 -38.94 12.67
N ALA A 382 24.18 -39.84 13.50
CA ALA A 382 22.90 -39.63 14.19
C ALA A 382 22.93 -38.38 15.09
N LEU A 383 24.02 -38.19 15.85
CA LEU A 383 24.22 -36.99 16.68
C LEU A 383 24.38 -35.73 15.83
N GLU A 384 25.15 -35.80 14.74
CA GLU A 384 25.28 -34.69 13.79
C GLU A 384 23.93 -34.28 13.22
N VAL A 385 23.11 -35.25 12.81
CA VAL A 385 21.80 -34.97 12.22
C VAL A 385 20.86 -34.30 13.22
N ILE A 386 20.82 -34.80 14.45
CA ILE A 386 20.01 -34.21 15.52
C ILE A 386 20.48 -32.78 15.81
N LEU A 387 21.78 -32.57 16.00
CA LEU A 387 22.34 -31.26 16.36
C LEU A 387 22.14 -30.21 15.25
N LEU A 388 22.34 -30.58 13.98
CA LEU A 388 22.15 -29.65 12.88
C LEU A 388 20.67 -29.31 12.64
N SER A 389 19.77 -30.26 12.83
CA SER A 389 18.33 -30.00 12.75
C SER A 389 17.89 -29.03 13.84
N LEU A 390 18.41 -29.17 15.07
CA LEU A 390 18.17 -28.21 16.15
C LEU A 390 18.79 -26.83 15.84
N ALA A 391 19.99 -26.79 15.28
CA ALA A 391 20.64 -25.53 14.88
C ALA A 391 19.83 -24.78 13.80
N LEU A 392 19.24 -25.52 12.87
CA LEU A 392 18.42 -24.97 11.80
C LEU A 392 17.11 -24.39 12.34
N ALA A 393 16.48 -25.07 13.30
CA ALA A 393 15.30 -24.57 13.99
C ALA A 393 15.59 -23.30 14.80
N ASP A 394 16.69 -23.27 15.57
CA ASP A 394 17.10 -22.07 16.36
C ASP A 394 17.37 -20.87 15.44
N ARG A 395 18.04 -21.09 14.29
CA ARG A 395 18.30 -20.04 13.31
C ARG A 395 17.00 -19.42 12.76
N ILE A 396 16.01 -20.22 12.41
CA ILE A 396 14.73 -19.72 11.89
C ILE A 396 13.99 -18.92 12.95
N ASN A 397 13.92 -19.42 14.19
CA ASN A 397 13.29 -18.71 15.30
C ASN A 397 13.97 -17.35 15.55
N LEU A 398 15.29 -17.28 15.39
CA LEU A 398 16.03 -16.03 15.51
C LEU A 398 15.68 -15.04 14.38
N ILE A 399 15.68 -15.51 13.13
CA ILE A 399 15.34 -14.67 11.96
C ILE A 399 13.90 -14.16 12.05
N GLU A 400 12.97 -15.01 12.46
CA GLU A 400 11.56 -14.63 12.61
C GLU A 400 11.39 -13.57 13.71
N LYS A 401 12.11 -13.72 14.83
CA LYS A 401 12.15 -12.71 15.89
C LYS A 401 12.70 -11.37 15.38
N GLU A 402 13.86 -11.37 14.74
CA GLU A 402 14.44 -10.13 14.17
C GLU A 402 13.49 -9.46 13.17
N LYS A 403 12.82 -10.25 12.33
CA LYS A 403 11.83 -9.74 11.38
C LYS A 403 10.67 -9.05 12.10
N THR A 404 10.12 -9.65 13.15
CA THR A 404 9.02 -9.04 13.92
C THR A 404 9.43 -7.74 14.61
N GLU A 405 10.68 -7.65 15.11
CA GLU A 405 11.21 -6.44 15.73
C GLU A 405 11.38 -5.31 14.69
N ILE A 406 11.88 -5.63 13.50
CA ILE A 406 12.01 -4.67 12.38
C ILE A 406 10.64 -4.17 11.94
N GLU A 407 9.65 -5.07 11.79
CA GLU A 407 8.29 -4.70 11.41
C GLU A 407 7.63 -3.79 12.47
N ALA A 408 7.79 -4.11 13.76
CA ALA A 408 7.30 -3.28 14.85
C ALA A 408 7.95 -1.88 14.84
N HIS A 409 9.28 -1.81 14.67
CA HIS A 409 9.99 -0.54 14.58
C HIS A 409 9.56 0.29 13.37
N SER A 410 9.45 -0.34 12.19
CA SER A 410 8.98 0.32 10.96
C SER A 410 7.56 0.90 11.14
N LYS A 411 6.66 0.14 11.77
CA LYS A 411 5.30 0.60 12.07
C LYS A 411 5.29 1.81 13.00
N THR A 412 6.15 1.83 14.02
CA THR A 412 6.25 2.98 14.93
C THR A 412 6.77 4.24 14.23
N MET A 413 7.82 4.10 13.40
CA MET A 413 8.39 5.21 12.62
C MET A 413 7.36 5.79 11.64
N LEU A 414 6.57 4.94 10.98
CA LEU A 414 5.51 5.38 10.08
C LEU A 414 4.41 6.15 10.82
N LEU A 415 4.01 5.68 12.01
CA LEU A 415 2.98 6.33 12.82
C LEU A 415 3.45 7.71 13.31
N GLU A 416 4.73 7.84 13.70
CA GLU A 416 5.32 9.12 14.08
C GLU A 416 5.40 10.09 12.90
N ALA A 417 5.83 9.63 11.72
CA ALA A 417 5.86 10.45 10.50
C ALA A 417 4.46 10.95 10.10
N ASN A 418 3.43 10.08 10.17
CA ASN A 418 2.04 10.48 9.91
C ASN A 418 1.56 11.54 10.90
N LYS A 419 1.88 11.38 12.19
CA LYS A 419 1.53 12.37 13.22
C LYS A 419 2.21 13.72 12.99
N GLN A 420 3.45 13.73 12.50
CA GLN A 420 4.14 14.97 12.14
C GLN A 420 3.50 15.65 10.94
N LEU A 421 3.13 14.89 9.90
CA LEU A 421 2.42 15.43 8.73
C LEU A 421 1.06 16.01 9.11
N GLU A 422 0.29 15.32 9.93
CA GLU A 422 -1.01 15.79 10.41
C GLU A 422 -0.87 17.10 11.20
N ASN A 423 0.10 17.17 12.12
CA ASN A 423 0.40 18.41 12.84
C ASN A 423 0.84 19.54 11.91
N SER A 424 1.67 19.26 10.92
CA SER A 424 2.12 20.29 9.96
C SER A 424 0.96 20.84 9.13
N ASN A 425 0.05 19.98 8.67
CA ASN A 425 -1.16 20.39 7.97
C ASN A 425 -2.08 21.22 8.86
N ARG A 426 -2.28 20.80 10.11
CA ARG A 426 -3.11 21.55 11.07
C ARG A 426 -2.55 22.96 11.33
N VAL A 427 -1.24 23.08 11.55
CA VAL A 427 -0.58 24.38 11.76
C VAL A 427 -0.72 25.27 10.52
N LYS A 428 -0.60 24.70 9.31
CA LYS A 428 -0.82 25.43 8.06
C LYS A 428 -2.25 25.97 7.95
N ASP A 429 -3.25 25.15 8.26
CA ASP A 429 -4.67 25.55 8.24
C ASP A 429 -4.97 26.65 9.27
N GLU A 430 -4.52 26.47 10.52
CA GLU A 430 -4.67 27.45 11.60
C GLU A 430 -3.99 28.78 11.22
N PHE A 431 -2.79 28.72 10.64
CA PHE A 431 -2.06 29.90 10.18
C PHE A 431 -2.83 30.70 9.13
N ILE A 432 -3.33 30.04 8.08
CA ILE A 432 -4.08 30.72 7.00
C ILE A 432 -5.37 31.34 7.54
N ALA A 433 -6.09 30.66 8.43
CA ALA A 433 -7.30 31.18 9.05
C ALA A 433 -7.00 32.43 9.93
N THR A 434 -5.94 32.36 10.73
CA THR A 434 -5.54 33.43 11.65
C THR A 434 -5.08 34.66 10.88
N ILE A 435 -4.19 34.48 9.90
CA ILE A 435 -3.71 35.59 9.05
C ILE A 435 -4.86 36.25 8.32
N SER A 436 -5.85 35.47 7.86
CA SER A 436 -7.03 36.07 7.25
C SER A 436 -7.83 36.95 8.21
N HIS A 437 -7.96 36.56 9.47
CA HIS A 437 -8.65 37.38 10.46
C HIS A 437 -7.84 38.66 10.78
N GLU A 438 -6.54 38.50 11.00
CA GLU A 438 -5.60 39.60 11.31
C GLU A 438 -5.45 40.61 10.17
N ILE A 439 -5.62 40.20 8.91
CA ILE A 439 -5.62 41.12 7.77
C ILE A 439 -6.99 41.79 7.60
N ARG A 440 -8.09 41.06 7.82
CA ARG A 440 -9.45 41.59 7.60
C ARG A 440 -9.78 42.75 8.54
N THR A 441 -9.42 42.65 9.81
CA THR A 441 -9.73 43.67 10.82
C THR A 441 -9.14 45.06 10.51
N PRO A 442 -7.83 45.23 10.26
CA PRO A 442 -7.27 46.53 9.89
C PRO A 442 -7.78 47.00 8.53
N MET A 443 -8.03 46.08 7.58
CA MET A 443 -8.56 46.44 6.27
C MET A 443 -9.99 47.00 6.34
N ASN A 444 -10.86 46.40 7.15
CA ASN A 444 -12.20 46.94 7.39
C ASN A 444 -12.13 48.32 8.07
N GLY A 445 -11.16 48.54 8.97
CA GLY A 445 -10.90 49.85 9.56
C GLY A 445 -10.44 50.90 8.55
N ILE A 446 -9.53 50.55 7.64
CA ILE A 446 -9.07 51.42 6.54
C ILE A 446 -10.24 51.74 5.61
N LEU A 447 -10.98 50.73 5.15
CA LEU A 447 -12.13 50.91 4.27
C LEU A 447 -13.20 51.78 4.93
N GLY A 448 -13.56 51.50 6.19
CA GLY A 448 -14.51 52.31 6.95
C GLY A 448 -14.06 53.76 7.10
N SER A 449 -12.77 53.98 7.37
CA SER A 449 -12.19 55.34 7.45
C SER A 449 -12.21 56.06 6.11
N THR A 450 -11.90 55.36 5.01
CA THR A 450 -11.97 55.94 3.66
C THR A 450 -13.40 56.26 3.23
N GLN A 451 -14.38 55.45 3.66
CA GLN A 451 -15.81 55.70 3.43
C GLN A 451 -16.25 56.96 4.19
N LEU A 452 -15.85 57.11 5.45
CA LEU A 452 -16.15 58.31 6.25
C LEU A 452 -15.49 59.56 5.67
N LEU A 453 -14.28 59.46 5.10
CA LEU A 453 -13.61 60.56 4.41
C LEU A 453 -14.29 60.91 3.09
N ALA A 454 -14.76 59.91 2.33
CA ALA A 454 -15.50 60.11 1.08
C ALA A 454 -16.77 60.95 1.27
N ASP A 455 -17.39 60.86 2.45
CA ASP A 455 -18.57 61.65 2.83
C ASP A 455 -18.25 63.08 3.30
N THR A 456 -16.98 63.51 3.24
CA THR A 456 -16.56 64.89 3.57
C THR A 456 -16.38 65.75 2.32
N ASN A 457 -16.19 67.05 2.50
CA ASN A 457 -15.99 67.97 1.37
C ASN A 457 -14.55 67.87 0.85
N LEU A 458 -14.32 66.98 -0.12
CA LEU A 458 -13.01 66.66 -0.67
C LEU A 458 -12.67 67.47 -1.93
N LYS A 459 -11.37 67.73 -2.14
CA LYS A 459 -10.86 68.20 -3.44
C LYS A 459 -10.81 67.05 -4.45
N GLU A 460 -10.76 67.37 -5.73
CA GLU A 460 -10.74 66.40 -6.84
C GLU A 460 -9.60 65.36 -6.69
N ASP A 461 -8.37 65.82 -6.41
CA ASP A 461 -7.22 64.94 -6.14
C ASP A 461 -7.42 64.03 -4.90
N GLN A 462 -8.07 64.55 -3.85
CA GLN A 462 -8.31 63.79 -2.62
C GLN A 462 -9.37 62.70 -2.82
N THR A 463 -10.36 62.97 -3.68
CA THR A 463 -11.37 62.00 -4.09
C THR A 463 -10.72 60.84 -4.82
N ILE A 464 -9.82 61.12 -5.77
CA ILE A 464 -9.05 60.11 -6.50
C ILE A 464 -8.20 59.25 -5.55
N TYR A 465 -7.53 59.85 -4.56
CA TYR A 465 -6.75 59.09 -3.58
C TYR A 465 -7.60 58.17 -2.72
N ILE A 466 -8.74 58.66 -2.21
CA ILE A 466 -9.66 57.87 -1.40
C ILE A 466 -10.25 56.72 -2.22
N GLU A 467 -10.65 56.98 -3.46
CA GLU A 467 -11.18 55.96 -4.38
C GLU A 467 -10.11 54.90 -4.69
N THR A 468 -8.86 55.31 -4.88
CA THR A 468 -7.72 54.40 -5.09
C THR A 468 -7.47 53.51 -3.86
N ILE A 469 -7.49 54.08 -2.65
CA ILE A 469 -7.29 53.32 -1.40
C ILE A 469 -8.46 52.34 -1.19
N ASN A 470 -9.69 52.78 -1.40
CA ASN A 470 -10.88 51.96 -1.25
C ASN A 470 -10.87 50.78 -2.25
N ASN A 471 -10.56 51.04 -3.52
CA ASN A 471 -10.42 50.00 -4.54
C ASN A 471 -9.29 49.02 -4.21
N SER A 472 -8.13 49.51 -3.81
CA SER A 472 -7.00 48.66 -3.41
C SER A 472 -7.35 47.78 -2.21
N GLY A 473 -8.09 48.32 -1.25
CA GLY A 473 -8.52 47.56 -0.08
C GLY A 473 -9.57 46.50 -0.38
N LYS A 474 -10.54 46.80 -1.25
CA LYS A 474 -11.52 45.83 -1.75
C LYS A 474 -10.84 44.67 -2.48
N ILE A 475 -9.88 44.97 -3.37
CA ILE A 475 -9.10 43.95 -4.08
C ILE A 475 -8.40 43.05 -3.06
N LEU A 476 -7.72 43.60 -2.04
CA LEU A 476 -7.00 42.78 -1.06
C LEU A 476 -7.92 41.82 -0.29
N ILE A 477 -9.12 42.26 0.10
CA ILE A 477 -10.12 41.41 0.75
C ILE A 477 -10.58 40.28 -0.19
N GLU A 478 -10.76 40.58 -1.47
CA GLU A 478 -11.10 39.58 -2.48
C GLU A 478 -10.00 38.53 -2.66
N ILE A 479 -8.71 38.95 -2.71
CA ILE A 479 -7.57 38.04 -2.75
C ILE A 479 -7.59 37.10 -1.54
N LEU A 480 -7.80 37.67 -0.36
CA LEU A 480 -7.82 36.94 0.90
C LEU A 480 -8.94 35.89 0.92
N ASN A 481 -10.15 36.28 0.50
CA ASN A 481 -11.28 35.37 0.42
C ASN A 481 -11.03 34.24 -0.59
N ASN A 482 -10.43 34.55 -1.74
CA ASN A 482 -10.07 33.53 -2.74
C ASN A 482 -9.03 32.53 -2.21
N ILE A 483 -8.02 32.99 -1.44
CA ILE A 483 -7.04 32.10 -0.79
C ILE A 483 -7.72 31.20 0.25
N LEU A 484 -8.61 31.77 1.06
CA LEU A 484 -9.37 30.99 2.05
C LEU A 484 -10.27 29.95 1.39
N ASP A 485 -11.01 30.33 0.35
CA ASP A 485 -11.88 29.42 -0.39
C ASP A 485 -11.07 28.29 -1.01
N TYR A 486 -9.93 28.60 -1.65
CA TYR A 486 -9.02 27.58 -2.17
C TYR A 486 -8.50 26.64 -1.08
N SER A 487 -8.09 27.18 0.08
CA SER A 487 -7.63 26.38 1.23
C SER A 487 -8.71 25.45 1.76
N LYS A 488 -9.95 25.94 1.90
CA LYS A 488 -11.10 25.14 2.34
C LYS A 488 -11.45 24.01 1.36
N ILE A 489 -11.31 24.28 0.06
CA ILE A 489 -11.53 23.30 -1.01
C ILE A 489 -10.45 22.20 -0.95
N GLU A 490 -9.16 22.56 -0.86
CA GLU A 490 -8.06 21.58 -0.76
C GLU A 490 -8.16 20.72 0.51
N ALA A 491 -8.65 21.29 1.60
CA ALA A 491 -8.88 20.57 2.86
C ALA A 491 -10.15 19.70 2.86
N ASN A 492 -10.91 19.64 1.75
CA ASN A 492 -12.23 18.98 1.67
C ASN A 492 -13.24 19.46 2.73
N LYS A 493 -13.12 20.72 3.16
CA LYS A 493 -13.99 21.33 4.20
C LYS A 493 -15.14 22.15 3.61
N LEU A 494 -15.19 22.34 2.29
CA LEU A 494 -16.26 23.10 1.62
C LEU A 494 -17.44 22.18 1.29
N THR A 495 -18.61 22.50 1.84
CA THR A 495 -19.88 21.78 1.57
C THR A 495 -20.74 22.57 0.58
N ILE A 496 -21.42 21.85 -0.32
CA ILE A 496 -22.41 22.40 -1.24
C ILE A 496 -23.78 22.37 -0.57
N GLU A 497 -24.49 23.48 -0.57
CA GLU A 497 -25.80 23.61 0.07
C GLU A 497 -26.90 23.78 -0.98
N SER A 498 -27.75 22.78 -1.12
CA SER A 498 -28.85 22.79 -2.10
C SER A 498 -30.08 23.50 -1.55
N SER A 499 -30.61 24.47 -2.30
CA SER A 499 -31.85 25.21 -1.99
C SER A 499 -32.64 25.49 -3.26
N GLU A 500 -33.95 25.68 -3.12
CA GLU A 500 -34.84 26.04 -4.24
C GLU A 500 -34.72 27.54 -4.56
N PHE A 501 -34.56 27.89 -5.84
CA PHE A 501 -34.53 29.28 -6.30
C PHE A 501 -34.94 29.43 -7.77
N SER A 502 -35.29 30.67 -8.15
CA SER A 502 -35.60 31.06 -9.53
C SER A 502 -34.32 31.27 -10.32
N LEU A 503 -34.12 30.47 -11.37
CA LEU A 503 -32.93 30.52 -12.21
C LEU A 503 -32.86 31.86 -12.98
N GLU A 504 -33.97 32.29 -13.57
CA GLU A 504 -34.04 33.55 -14.31
C GLU A 504 -33.69 34.75 -13.40
N ASP A 505 -34.16 34.77 -12.16
CA ASP A 505 -33.84 35.85 -11.22
C ASP A 505 -32.36 35.88 -10.84
N LEU A 506 -31.75 34.72 -10.58
CA LEU A 506 -30.31 34.64 -10.26
C LEU A 506 -29.45 35.14 -11.43
N ILE A 507 -29.76 34.70 -12.66
CA ILE A 507 -29.02 35.13 -13.86
C ILE A 507 -29.21 36.63 -14.10
N ASN A 508 -30.44 37.13 -13.95
CA ASN A 508 -30.73 38.56 -14.06
C ASN A 508 -30.00 39.38 -13.00
N GLU A 509 -29.93 38.89 -11.76
CA GLU A 509 -29.19 39.54 -10.68
C GLU A 509 -27.69 39.63 -11.03
N CYS A 510 -27.10 38.53 -11.51
CA CYS A 510 -25.71 38.50 -11.95
C CYS A 510 -25.44 39.45 -13.12
N ALA A 511 -26.33 39.51 -14.11
CA ALA A 511 -26.20 40.41 -15.25
C ALA A 511 -26.35 41.89 -14.83
N ASN A 512 -27.32 42.20 -13.95
CA ASN A 512 -27.58 43.55 -13.47
C ASN A 512 -26.41 44.13 -12.65
N PHE A 513 -25.65 43.26 -11.97
CA PHE A 513 -24.41 43.66 -11.29
C PHE A 513 -23.42 44.38 -12.22
N PHE A 514 -23.40 44.03 -13.51
CA PHE A 514 -22.53 44.63 -14.50
C PHE A 514 -23.17 45.76 -15.33
N SER A 515 -24.37 46.24 -14.97
CA SER A 515 -25.07 47.32 -15.70
C SER A 515 -24.23 48.61 -15.83
N ALA A 516 -23.62 49.06 -14.73
CA ALA A 516 -22.76 50.26 -14.72
C ALA A 516 -21.48 50.06 -15.55
N ILE A 517 -20.83 48.90 -15.42
CA ILE A 517 -19.60 48.55 -16.14
C ILE A 517 -19.86 48.45 -17.64
N SER A 518 -20.99 47.83 -18.01
CA SER A 518 -21.45 47.72 -19.39
C SER A 518 -21.67 49.09 -20.03
N ALA A 519 -22.28 50.04 -19.31
CA ALA A 519 -22.45 51.42 -19.76
C ALA A 519 -21.12 52.15 -19.90
N GLN A 520 -20.22 52.03 -18.90
CA GLN A 520 -18.91 52.68 -18.89
C GLN A 520 -17.99 52.18 -20.02
N ASN A 521 -17.92 50.87 -20.22
CA ASN A 521 -17.04 50.25 -21.20
C ASN A 521 -17.66 50.18 -22.61
N GLN A 522 -18.92 50.62 -22.77
CA GLN A 522 -19.67 50.51 -24.02
C GLN A 522 -19.75 49.06 -24.57
N VAL A 523 -19.71 48.06 -23.68
CA VAL A 523 -19.84 46.64 -24.02
C VAL A 523 -21.27 46.21 -23.73
N LYS A 524 -22.02 45.73 -24.73
CA LYS A 524 -23.41 45.30 -24.55
C LYS A 524 -23.48 43.92 -23.90
N LEU A 525 -24.27 43.77 -22.85
CA LEU A 525 -24.51 42.48 -22.19
C LEU A 525 -25.90 41.96 -22.55
N PHE A 526 -25.97 40.78 -23.14
CA PHE A 526 -27.20 40.08 -23.48
C PHE A 526 -27.36 38.85 -22.59
N VAL A 527 -28.60 38.58 -22.19
CA VAL A 527 -28.95 37.32 -21.52
C VAL A 527 -29.94 36.58 -22.40
N ARG A 528 -29.67 35.30 -22.66
CA ARG A 528 -30.53 34.41 -23.41
C ARG A 528 -30.82 33.17 -22.59
N ILE A 529 -32.11 32.94 -22.32
CA ILE A 529 -32.60 31.74 -21.66
C ILE A 529 -33.37 30.95 -22.71
N HIS A 530 -32.83 29.78 -23.08
CA HIS A 530 -33.35 28.96 -24.17
C HIS A 530 -34.64 28.24 -23.78
N LYS A 531 -35.47 27.91 -24.78
CA LYS A 531 -36.71 27.14 -24.57
C LYS A 531 -36.42 25.80 -23.88
N GLY A 532 -37.25 25.44 -22.90
CA GLY A 532 -37.11 24.20 -22.11
C GLY A 532 -36.19 24.32 -20.90
N THR A 533 -35.65 25.51 -20.62
CA THR A 533 -34.92 25.78 -19.38
C THR A 533 -35.91 25.89 -18.20
N PRO A 534 -35.69 25.18 -17.07
CA PRO A 534 -36.53 25.26 -15.88
C PRO A 534 -36.64 26.66 -15.28
N LYS A 535 -37.80 26.98 -14.68
CA LYS A 535 -38.04 28.24 -13.97
C LYS A 535 -37.50 28.17 -12.54
N LEU A 536 -37.85 27.11 -11.82
CA LEU A 536 -37.41 26.86 -10.44
C LEU A 536 -36.53 25.61 -10.41
N ILE A 537 -35.33 25.75 -9.85
CA ILE A 537 -34.35 24.66 -9.70
C ILE A 537 -33.90 24.52 -8.25
N GLN A 538 -33.46 23.31 -7.89
CA GLN A 538 -32.73 23.06 -6.66
C GLN A 538 -31.24 22.88 -6.97
N SER A 539 -30.41 23.75 -6.40
CA SER A 539 -28.95 23.70 -6.46
C SER A 539 -28.36 24.67 -5.42
N ASP A 540 -27.06 24.95 -5.46
CA ASP A 540 -26.42 25.96 -4.61
C ASP A 540 -26.38 27.34 -5.30
N PRO A 541 -27.31 28.27 -4.99
CA PRO A 541 -27.37 29.57 -5.66
C PRO A 541 -26.14 30.43 -5.39
N LEU A 542 -25.52 30.31 -4.20
CA LEU A 542 -24.36 31.12 -3.84
C LEU A 542 -23.14 30.73 -4.67
N ARG A 543 -22.91 29.43 -4.84
CA ARG A 543 -21.78 28.91 -5.64
C ARG A 543 -22.00 29.12 -7.13
N LEU A 544 -23.24 28.94 -7.61
CA LEU A 544 -23.58 29.20 -9.01
C LEU A 544 -23.37 30.68 -9.36
N LYS A 545 -23.82 31.60 -8.49
CA LYS A 545 -23.56 33.04 -8.61
C LYS A 545 -22.06 33.36 -8.58
N GLN A 546 -21.30 32.74 -7.68
CA GLN A 546 -19.85 32.93 -7.58
C GLN A 546 -19.13 32.53 -8.88
N ILE A 547 -19.48 31.38 -9.47
CA ILE A 547 -18.92 30.93 -10.75
C ILE A 547 -19.28 31.93 -11.87
N LEU A 548 -20.57 32.28 -12.00
CA LEU A 548 -21.04 33.16 -13.08
C LEU A 548 -20.46 34.57 -12.99
N LEU A 549 -20.43 35.19 -11.80
CA LEU A 549 -19.84 36.51 -11.60
C LEU A 549 -18.35 36.52 -11.94
N ASN A 550 -17.61 35.45 -11.63
CA ASN A 550 -16.20 35.34 -11.97
C ASN A 550 -15.99 35.25 -13.50
N LEU A 551 -16.80 34.44 -14.20
CA LEU A 551 -16.74 34.36 -15.67
C LEU A 551 -17.10 35.70 -16.33
N LEU A 552 -18.16 36.37 -15.87
CA LEU A 552 -18.57 37.69 -16.38
C LEU A 552 -17.52 38.77 -16.12
N SER A 553 -16.92 38.78 -14.93
CA SER A 553 -15.83 39.72 -14.60
C SER A 553 -14.65 39.56 -15.56
N ASN A 554 -14.27 38.32 -15.87
CA ASN A 554 -13.25 38.04 -16.88
C ASN A 554 -13.69 38.51 -18.28
N ALA A 555 -14.92 38.22 -18.71
CA ALA A 555 -15.44 38.65 -20.01
C ALA A 555 -15.37 40.19 -20.18
N PHE A 556 -15.80 40.96 -19.18
CA PHE A 556 -15.72 42.43 -19.20
C PHE A 556 -14.29 42.96 -19.16
N LYS A 557 -13.39 42.26 -18.47
CA LYS A 557 -11.98 42.63 -18.37
C LYS A 557 -11.23 42.47 -19.70
N TYR A 558 -11.57 41.44 -20.48
CA TYR A 558 -10.90 41.11 -21.74
C TYR A 558 -11.64 41.62 -23.00
N THR A 559 -12.85 42.16 -22.84
CA THR A 559 -13.60 42.81 -23.93
C THR A 559 -13.57 44.34 -23.79
N ALA A 560 -12.78 45.02 -24.64
CA ALA A 560 -12.67 46.48 -24.60
C ALA A 560 -13.87 47.21 -25.24
N ARG A 561 -14.40 46.66 -26.35
CA ARG A 561 -15.62 47.11 -27.05
C ARG A 561 -16.25 45.87 -27.69
N GLY A 562 -17.57 45.82 -27.79
CA GLY A 562 -18.27 44.71 -28.40
C GLY A 562 -19.45 44.25 -27.55
N GLN A 563 -19.60 42.94 -27.39
CA GLN A 563 -20.72 42.34 -26.66
C GLN A 563 -20.31 41.12 -25.87
N ILE A 564 -21.09 40.85 -24.82
CA ILE A 564 -21.02 39.67 -23.98
C ILE A 564 -22.41 39.04 -23.95
N VAL A 565 -22.50 37.72 -24.07
CA VAL A 565 -23.77 36.99 -24.09
C VAL A 565 -23.73 35.88 -23.06
N ILE A 566 -24.77 35.81 -22.23
CA ILE A 566 -25.01 34.69 -21.32
C ILE A 566 -26.03 33.77 -21.97
N HIS A 567 -25.67 32.53 -22.24
CA HIS A 567 -26.58 31.47 -22.66
C HIS A 567 -26.88 30.55 -21.48
N VAL A 568 -28.16 30.27 -21.27
CA VAL A 568 -28.63 29.36 -20.21
C VAL A 568 -29.56 28.33 -20.84
N GLN A 569 -29.19 27.05 -20.74
CA GLN A 569 -29.92 25.92 -21.30
C GLN A 569 -29.68 24.65 -20.51
N LEU A 570 -30.53 23.64 -20.66
CA LEU A 570 -30.21 22.28 -20.22
C LEU A 570 -29.16 21.66 -21.14
N ASP A 571 -28.29 20.82 -20.59
CA ASP A 571 -27.34 20.04 -21.39
C ASP A 571 -28.12 19.08 -22.30
N LYS A 572 -27.80 19.10 -23.59
CA LYS A 572 -28.45 18.27 -24.62
C LYS A 572 -28.29 16.78 -24.34
N ASN A 573 -27.19 16.40 -23.68
CA ASN A 573 -26.89 15.00 -23.37
C ASN A 573 -27.46 14.57 -22.01
N ASN A 574 -27.75 15.51 -21.11
CA ASN A 574 -28.25 15.21 -19.77
C ASN A 574 -29.17 16.33 -19.25
N GLN A 575 -30.47 16.04 -19.22
CA GLN A 575 -31.48 17.01 -18.76
C GLN A 575 -31.43 17.31 -17.25
N GLU A 576 -30.63 16.57 -16.47
CA GLU A 576 -30.37 16.85 -15.05
C GLU A 576 -29.19 17.83 -14.86
N LYS A 577 -28.56 18.28 -15.95
CA LYS A 577 -27.47 19.26 -15.92
C LYS A 577 -27.89 20.56 -16.58
N LEU A 578 -27.62 21.65 -15.88
CA LEU A 578 -27.73 23.00 -16.42
C LEU A 578 -26.39 23.38 -17.07
N LEU A 579 -26.44 23.90 -18.29
CA LEU A 579 -25.30 24.46 -19.02
C LEU A 579 -25.45 25.99 -19.08
N ILE A 580 -24.42 26.69 -18.58
CA ILE A 580 -24.31 28.14 -18.66
C ILE A 580 -23.05 28.49 -19.44
N GLU A 581 -23.20 29.33 -20.46
CA GLU A 581 -22.12 29.79 -21.32
C GLU A 581 -22.05 31.32 -21.28
N VAL A 582 -20.83 31.85 -21.15
CA VAL A 582 -20.51 33.27 -21.21
C VAL A 582 -19.62 33.47 -22.43
N GLU A 583 -20.21 33.99 -23.49
CA GLU A 583 -19.53 34.33 -24.74
C GLU A 583 -19.11 35.80 -24.72
N ASP A 584 -17.86 36.07 -25.07
CA ASP A 584 -17.31 37.42 -25.20
C ASP A 584 -16.65 37.62 -26.57
N SER A 585 -16.80 38.82 -27.14
CA SER A 585 -16.19 39.21 -28.41
C SER A 585 -14.80 39.84 -28.22
N GLY A 586 -14.06 39.44 -27.18
CA GLY A 586 -12.78 40.02 -26.77
C GLY A 586 -11.59 39.52 -27.58
N SER A 587 -10.39 39.59 -26.98
CA SER A 587 -9.13 39.23 -27.65
C SER A 587 -8.95 37.74 -27.91
N GLY A 588 -9.78 36.87 -27.32
CA GLY A 588 -9.62 35.42 -27.36
C GLY A 588 -8.31 34.92 -26.74
N LEU A 589 -8.07 33.61 -26.85
CA LEU A 589 -6.97 32.86 -26.22
C LEU A 589 -6.32 31.89 -27.23
N SER A 590 -4.99 31.74 -27.15
CA SER A 590 -4.27 30.69 -27.89
C SER A 590 -4.49 29.30 -27.25
N TYR A 591 -4.21 28.23 -28.00
CA TYR A 591 -4.31 26.86 -27.49
C TYR A 591 -3.47 26.63 -26.22
N GLU A 592 -2.25 27.16 -26.19
CA GLU A 592 -1.35 27.06 -25.03
C GLU A 592 -1.91 27.77 -23.79
N GLN A 593 -2.59 28.91 -24.00
CA GLN A 593 -3.22 29.67 -22.92
C GLN A 593 -4.44 28.94 -22.34
N GLN A 594 -5.19 28.23 -23.19
CA GLN A 594 -6.36 27.45 -22.78
C GLN A 594 -5.99 26.27 -21.85
N ASP A 595 -4.89 25.57 -22.12
CA ASP A 595 -4.44 24.41 -21.32
C ASP A 595 -4.02 24.77 -19.88
N MET A 596 -3.51 25.99 -19.68
CA MET A 596 -2.98 26.43 -18.39
C MET A 596 -3.96 27.27 -17.57
N LEU A 597 -5.07 27.70 -18.17
CA LEU A 597 -5.99 28.72 -17.63
C LEU A 597 -6.64 28.35 -16.27
N PHE A 598 -6.90 27.07 -16.06
CA PHE A 598 -7.55 26.57 -14.84
C PHE A 598 -6.56 26.11 -13.76
N GLN A 599 -5.25 26.30 -13.95
CA GLN A 599 -4.26 25.99 -12.94
C GLN A 599 -4.19 27.11 -11.88
N PRO A 600 -4.06 26.76 -10.59
CA PRO A 600 -4.00 27.76 -9.53
C PRO A 600 -2.74 28.63 -9.66
N PHE A 601 -2.91 29.95 -9.43
CA PHE A 601 -1.85 30.97 -9.47
C PHE A 601 -1.24 31.23 -10.86
N VAL A 602 -1.83 30.68 -11.93
CA VAL A 602 -1.37 30.94 -13.30
C VAL A 602 -2.08 32.16 -13.87
N GLN A 603 -1.32 33.05 -14.52
CA GLN A 603 -1.82 34.21 -15.25
C GLN A 603 -1.29 34.16 -16.67
N VAL A 604 -2.18 34.35 -17.64
CA VAL A 604 -1.88 34.23 -19.07
C VAL A 604 -1.05 35.41 -19.60
N ASP A 605 -1.21 36.60 -19.01
CA ASP A 605 -0.43 37.78 -19.36
C ASP A 605 0.76 37.95 -18.39
N GLY A 606 1.94 37.46 -18.77
CA GLY A 606 3.17 37.63 -17.98
C GLY A 606 3.75 39.05 -17.99
N SER A 607 3.13 40.00 -18.70
CA SER A 607 3.53 41.40 -18.70
C SER A 607 2.94 42.12 -17.48
N SER A 608 3.80 42.64 -16.60
CA SER A 608 3.50 43.51 -15.46
C SER A 608 2.79 44.84 -15.78
N SER A 609 1.99 44.94 -16.84
CA SER A 609 1.09 46.06 -17.08
C SER A 609 -0.06 45.99 -16.07
N ARG A 610 0.06 46.79 -15.01
CA ARG A 610 -0.84 46.93 -13.85
C ARG A 610 -2.32 47.22 -14.17
N GLU A 611 -2.72 47.31 -15.43
CA GLU A 611 -4.08 47.67 -15.82
C GLU A 611 -5.09 46.51 -15.76
N LYS A 612 -4.64 45.24 -15.77
CA LYS A 612 -5.54 44.06 -15.85
C LYS A 612 -5.07 42.83 -15.03
N GLY A 613 -4.50 43.01 -13.83
CA GLY A 613 -4.02 41.88 -13.00
C GLY A 613 -5.07 41.30 -12.03
N GLY A 614 -5.28 39.98 -12.00
CA GLY A 614 -6.06 39.26 -10.97
C GLY A 614 -5.16 38.29 -10.17
N THR A 615 -5.70 37.47 -9.27
CA THR A 615 -4.88 36.53 -8.46
C THR A 615 -4.46 35.24 -9.18
N GLY A 616 -5.12 34.89 -10.29
CA GLY A 616 -5.00 33.56 -10.91
C GLY A 616 -5.70 32.45 -10.12
N LEU A 617 -6.47 32.78 -9.07
CA LEU A 617 -7.23 31.78 -8.29
C LEU A 617 -8.69 31.64 -8.74
N GLY A 618 -9.29 32.68 -9.33
CA GLY A 618 -10.73 32.69 -9.64
C GLY A 618 -11.17 31.48 -10.48
N LEU A 619 -10.51 31.24 -11.62
CA LEU A 619 -10.87 30.12 -12.51
C LEU A 619 -10.57 28.75 -11.90
N ALA A 620 -9.51 28.63 -11.11
CA ALA A 620 -9.21 27.40 -10.36
C ALA A 620 -10.29 27.10 -9.31
N ILE A 621 -10.78 28.13 -8.60
CA ILE A 621 -11.91 28.02 -7.66
C ILE A 621 -13.19 27.66 -8.43
N SER A 622 -13.50 28.35 -9.54
CA SER A 622 -14.66 28.01 -10.37
C SER A 622 -14.64 26.56 -10.83
N LYS A 623 -13.48 26.04 -11.26
CA LYS A 623 -13.34 24.62 -11.64
C LYS A 623 -13.63 23.68 -10.48
N LYS A 624 -13.08 23.95 -9.30
CA LYS A 624 -13.32 23.11 -8.11
C LYS A 624 -14.77 23.18 -7.63
N LEU A 625 -15.38 24.36 -7.61
CA LEU A 625 -16.80 24.53 -7.25
C LEU A 625 -17.69 23.77 -8.24
N THR A 626 -17.42 23.90 -9.54
CA THR A 626 -18.16 23.18 -10.58
C THR A 626 -18.06 21.66 -10.39
N GLN A 627 -16.87 21.14 -10.08
CA GLN A 627 -16.66 19.71 -9.78
C GLN A 627 -17.41 19.26 -8.52
N LEU A 628 -17.39 20.06 -7.45
CA LEU A 628 -18.15 19.77 -6.22
C LEU A 628 -19.67 19.80 -6.47
N MET A 629 -20.14 20.61 -7.42
CA MET A 629 -21.55 20.67 -7.86
C MET A 629 -21.87 19.63 -8.96
N GLY A 630 -21.01 18.62 -9.17
CA GLY A 630 -21.25 17.49 -10.08
C GLY A 630 -21.11 17.78 -11.57
N GLY A 631 -20.52 18.93 -11.93
CA GLY A 631 -20.39 19.39 -13.31
C GLY A 631 -18.95 19.54 -13.80
N GLU A 632 -18.82 20.15 -14.97
CA GLU A 632 -17.55 20.41 -15.67
C GLU A 632 -17.49 21.85 -16.16
N ILE A 633 -16.28 22.43 -16.25
CA ILE A 633 -16.03 23.78 -16.75
C ILE A 633 -14.99 23.73 -17.88
N GLY A 634 -15.14 24.61 -18.86
CA GLY A 634 -14.20 24.70 -19.98
C GLY A 634 -14.26 26.04 -20.70
N VAL A 635 -13.50 26.12 -21.78
CA VAL A 635 -13.44 27.29 -22.66
C VAL A 635 -13.28 26.83 -24.11
N TYR A 636 -13.93 27.53 -25.02
CA TYR A 636 -13.68 27.48 -26.46
C TYR A 636 -13.25 28.87 -26.90
N SER A 637 -12.07 29.03 -27.51
CA SER A 637 -11.60 30.35 -27.91
C SER A 637 -10.64 30.28 -29.10
N LEU A 638 -10.66 31.35 -29.90
CA LEU A 638 -9.72 31.60 -30.98
C LEU A 638 -9.15 33.01 -30.80
N ALA A 639 -7.82 33.14 -30.90
CA ALA A 639 -7.15 34.42 -30.73
C ALA A 639 -7.66 35.45 -31.76
N GLY A 640 -8.17 36.58 -31.28
CA GLY A 640 -8.75 37.66 -32.06
C GLY A 640 -10.25 37.54 -32.36
N GLU A 641 -10.88 36.40 -32.07
CA GLU A 641 -12.30 36.15 -32.37
C GLU A 641 -13.20 36.06 -31.13
N GLY A 642 -12.62 36.13 -29.92
CA GLY A 642 -13.36 36.06 -28.65
C GLY A 642 -13.22 34.72 -27.92
N ALA A 643 -13.98 34.54 -26.84
CA ALA A 643 -13.98 33.32 -26.04
C ALA A 643 -15.38 32.97 -25.52
N THR A 644 -15.68 31.67 -25.46
CA THR A 644 -16.88 31.12 -24.83
C THR A 644 -16.46 30.28 -23.64
N PHE A 645 -16.67 30.82 -22.45
CA PHE A 645 -16.49 30.10 -21.20
C PHE A 645 -17.78 29.39 -20.84
N TRP A 646 -17.71 28.11 -20.47
CA TRP A 646 -18.91 27.34 -20.17
C TRP A 646 -18.72 26.51 -18.90
N PHE A 647 -19.79 26.31 -18.16
CA PHE A 647 -19.81 25.33 -17.07
C PHE A 647 -21.16 24.61 -17.01
N THR A 648 -21.12 23.38 -16.51
CA THR A 648 -22.29 22.57 -16.21
C THR A 648 -22.46 22.40 -14.71
N THR A 649 -23.67 22.17 -14.24
CA THR A 649 -23.93 21.84 -12.83
C THR A 649 -25.14 20.93 -12.71
N ASN A 650 -25.12 20.00 -11.75
CA ASN A 650 -26.28 19.19 -11.44
C ASN A 650 -27.38 20.06 -10.82
N ILE A 651 -28.60 19.85 -11.31
CA ILE A 651 -29.79 20.52 -10.82
C ILE A 651 -30.91 19.51 -10.61
N GLU A 652 -31.81 19.80 -9.67
CA GLU A 652 -33.12 19.17 -9.61
C GLU A 652 -34.16 20.15 -10.15
N VAL A 653 -34.98 19.69 -11.09
CA VAL A 653 -36.00 20.53 -11.73
C VAL A 653 -37.26 20.51 -10.87
N ILE A 654 -37.61 21.66 -10.29
CA ILE A 654 -38.81 21.81 -9.44
C ILE A 654 -39.99 22.31 -10.28
N GLU A 655 -39.76 23.31 -11.13
CA GLU A 655 -40.77 23.88 -12.02
C GLU A 655 -40.20 24.03 -13.44
N GLN A 656 -40.84 23.38 -14.42
CA GLN A 656 -40.49 23.54 -15.83
C GLN A 656 -40.74 24.98 -16.28
N GLY A 657 -39.91 25.48 -17.18
CA GLY A 657 -40.12 26.82 -17.75
C GLY A 657 -41.31 26.82 -18.70
N GLU A 658 -42.49 27.20 -18.22
CA GLU A 658 -43.58 27.57 -19.12
C GLU A 658 -43.33 28.95 -19.74
N VAL A 659 -43.48 29.04 -21.06
CA VAL A 659 -43.32 30.28 -21.80
C VAL A 659 -44.58 31.12 -21.57
N GLU A 660 -44.56 32.04 -20.59
CA GLU A 660 -45.72 32.90 -20.26
C GLU A 660 -46.27 33.74 -21.44
N VAL A 661 -45.52 33.86 -22.55
CA VAL A 661 -45.96 34.57 -23.77
C VAL A 661 -46.80 33.68 -24.70
N GLU A 662 -46.79 32.34 -24.56
CA GLU A 662 -47.55 31.41 -25.42
C GLU A 662 -49.08 31.62 -25.30
N ASN A 663 -49.58 32.24 -24.24
CA ASN A 663 -51.03 32.52 -24.08
C ASN A 663 -51.53 33.80 -24.78
N ASN A 664 -50.66 34.62 -25.38
CA ASN A 664 -51.03 35.86 -26.08
C ASN A 664 -50.65 35.80 -27.56
N SER A 665 -51.45 35.08 -28.35
CA SER A 665 -51.33 34.95 -29.81
C SER A 665 -51.53 36.25 -30.63
N GLU A 666 -51.44 37.43 -30.02
CA GLU A 666 -51.69 38.74 -30.66
C GLU A 666 -50.48 39.68 -30.68
N ILE A 667 -49.32 39.31 -30.12
CA ILE A 667 -48.14 40.19 -30.12
C ILE A 667 -47.31 39.97 -31.40
N ASN A 668 -47.32 40.98 -32.27
CA ASN A 668 -46.48 41.05 -33.47
C ASN A 668 -45.32 42.02 -33.27
N VAL A 669 -44.09 41.59 -33.56
CA VAL A 669 -42.88 42.39 -33.35
C VAL A 669 -42.11 42.56 -34.65
N CYS A 670 -41.63 43.78 -34.93
CA CYS A 670 -40.62 44.03 -35.96
C CYS A 670 -39.30 44.46 -35.31
N ILE A 671 -38.18 43.94 -35.81
CA ILE A 671 -36.83 44.26 -35.31
C ILE A 671 -36.10 45.16 -36.32
N LEU A 672 -35.50 46.24 -35.84
CA LEU A 672 -34.78 47.25 -36.61
C LEU A 672 -33.49 47.67 -35.88
N LEU A 673 -32.47 46.80 -35.92
CA LEU A 673 -31.20 47.02 -35.22
C LEU A 673 -30.04 47.13 -36.21
N ASP A 674 -29.04 47.94 -35.87
CA ASP A 674 -27.87 48.17 -36.74
C ASP A 674 -26.87 47.00 -36.79
N GLY A 675 -27.10 45.90 -36.05
CA GLY A 675 -26.16 44.79 -35.90
C GLY A 675 -26.79 43.41 -36.09
N ASN A 676 -26.32 42.68 -37.11
CA ASN A 676 -26.84 41.36 -37.50
C ASN A 676 -26.87 40.34 -36.34
N TYR A 677 -25.85 40.34 -35.48
CA TYR A 677 -25.77 39.38 -34.38
C TYR A 677 -26.76 39.72 -33.25
N GLN A 678 -26.95 41.00 -32.92
CA GLN A 678 -27.90 41.44 -31.89
C GLN A 678 -29.34 41.23 -32.36
N GLU A 679 -29.60 41.51 -33.62
CA GLU A 679 -30.87 41.16 -34.26
C GLU A 679 -31.14 39.66 -34.17
N SER A 680 -30.16 38.82 -34.48
CA SER A 680 -30.30 37.36 -34.36
C SER A 680 -30.59 36.91 -32.93
N LEU A 681 -29.89 37.44 -31.92
CA LEU A 681 -30.11 37.07 -30.51
C LEU A 681 -31.55 37.37 -30.05
N ILE A 682 -32.05 38.56 -30.37
CA ILE A 682 -33.40 38.97 -29.98
C ILE A 682 -34.44 38.20 -30.79
N LYS A 683 -34.20 38.02 -32.09
CA LYS A 683 -35.05 37.23 -32.97
C LYS A 683 -35.22 35.82 -32.42
N ASP A 684 -34.12 35.18 -32.05
CA ASP A 684 -34.16 33.82 -31.53
C ASP A 684 -34.88 33.75 -30.17
N GLN A 685 -34.65 34.71 -29.27
CA GLN A 685 -35.35 34.76 -27.97
C GLN A 685 -36.87 34.95 -28.15
N LEU A 686 -37.28 35.80 -29.10
CA LEU A 686 -38.70 35.99 -29.44
C LEU A 686 -39.31 34.74 -30.08
N GLN A 687 -38.56 34.02 -30.91
CA GLN A 687 -38.99 32.74 -31.49
C GLN A 687 -39.15 31.65 -30.42
N ASP A 688 -38.24 31.58 -29.46
CA ASP A 688 -38.35 30.67 -28.30
C ASP A 688 -39.62 30.95 -27.49
N TRP A 689 -40.07 32.22 -27.47
CA TRP A 689 -41.32 32.64 -26.85
C TRP A 689 -42.58 32.45 -27.70
N GLY A 690 -42.44 32.03 -28.97
CA GLY A 690 -43.56 31.91 -29.90
C GLY A 690 -44.11 33.24 -30.41
N VAL A 691 -43.37 34.34 -30.28
CA VAL A 691 -43.79 35.68 -30.76
C VAL A 691 -43.62 35.77 -32.27
N SER A 692 -44.64 36.27 -32.97
CA SER A 692 -44.63 36.43 -34.43
C SER A 692 -43.74 37.61 -34.84
N ILE A 693 -42.73 37.34 -35.67
CA ILE A 693 -41.79 38.36 -36.15
C ILE A 693 -42.19 38.80 -37.56
N ILE A 694 -42.56 40.08 -37.68
CA ILE A 694 -43.04 40.68 -38.92
C ILE A 694 -41.88 41.36 -39.66
N SER A 695 -41.92 41.27 -40.99
CA SER A 695 -40.94 41.93 -41.86
C SER A 695 -41.11 43.45 -41.91
N ARG A 696 -39.99 44.19 -42.02
CA ARG A 696 -39.94 45.66 -42.07
C ARG A 696 -40.94 46.32 -43.02
N HIS A 697 -41.27 45.68 -44.14
CA HIS A 697 -42.17 46.25 -45.16
C HIS A 697 -43.64 46.34 -44.72
N LEU A 698 -44.05 45.59 -43.69
CA LEU A 698 -45.43 45.54 -43.20
C LEU A 698 -45.72 46.61 -42.13
N ILE A 699 -44.68 47.21 -41.54
CA ILE A 699 -44.81 48.23 -40.48
C ILE A 699 -45.62 49.46 -40.97
N LYS A 700 -45.57 49.77 -42.28
CA LYS A 700 -46.30 50.91 -42.88
C LYS A 700 -47.83 50.77 -42.86
N TYR A 701 -48.36 49.57 -42.64
CA TYR A 701 -49.78 49.26 -42.81
C TYR A 701 -50.48 48.79 -41.53
N ASP A 702 -49.72 48.47 -40.48
CA ASP A 702 -50.23 48.00 -39.20
C ASP A 702 -49.51 48.69 -38.03
N HIS A 703 -50.20 49.65 -37.43
CA HIS A 703 -49.69 50.46 -36.33
C HIS A 703 -49.83 49.78 -34.95
N THR A 704 -50.31 48.53 -34.90
CA THR A 704 -50.40 47.71 -33.67
C THR A 704 -49.10 46.93 -33.37
N ILE A 705 -48.19 46.88 -34.33
CA ILE A 705 -46.90 46.18 -34.26
C ILE A 705 -45.96 46.88 -33.27
N SER A 706 -45.37 46.12 -32.34
CA SER A 706 -44.27 46.62 -31.51
C SER A 706 -42.95 46.60 -32.29
N VAL A 707 -42.21 47.70 -32.29
CA VAL A 707 -40.92 47.81 -33.02
C VAL A 707 -39.76 47.91 -32.04
N ILE A 708 -38.84 46.95 -32.10
CA ILE A 708 -37.59 46.98 -31.34
C ILE A 708 -36.52 47.63 -32.22
N SER A 709 -35.95 48.75 -31.77
CA SER A 709 -35.05 49.54 -32.61
C SER A 709 -33.91 50.21 -31.84
N ASN A 710 -32.83 50.57 -32.56
CA ASN A 710 -31.82 51.48 -32.05
C ASN A 710 -32.34 52.94 -32.06
N LYS A 711 -31.75 53.78 -31.22
CA LYS A 711 -32.04 55.23 -31.16
C LYS A 711 -31.89 55.96 -32.51
N ASN A 712 -30.99 55.47 -33.37
CA ASN A 712 -30.70 56.08 -34.68
C ASN A 712 -31.89 56.04 -35.65
N HIS A 713 -32.75 55.01 -35.56
CA HIS A 713 -33.92 54.86 -36.44
C HIS A 713 -35.20 55.46 -35.84
N LEU A 714 -35.12 56.07 -34.65
CA LEU A 714 -36.29 56.60 -33.96
C LEU A 714 -37.05 57.63 -34.79
N ASN A 715 -36.34 58.57 -35.40
CA ASN A 715 -36.96 59.61 -36.24
C ASN A 715 -37.65 59.01 -37.47
N GLU A 716 -37.03 58.01 -38.11
CA GLU A 716 -37.61 57.28 -39.25
C GLU A 716 -38.92 56.59 -38.84
N LEU A 717 -38.95 55.96 -37.66
CA LEU A 717 -40.13 55.24 -37.16
C LEU A 717 -41.29 56.18 -36.81
N LEU A 718 -41.00 57.35 -36.26
CA LEU A 718 -42.01 58.37 -35.95
C LEU A 718 -42.58 59.01 -37.23
N GLU A 719 -41.74 59.25 -38.25
CA GLU A 719 -42.19 59.73 -39.57
C GLU A 719 -43.13 58.74 -40.28
N LEU A 720 -43.00 57.44 -39.98
CA LEU A 720 -43.88 56.37 -40.48
C LEU A 720 -45.21 56.24 -39.72
N GLY A 721 -45.48 57.09 -38.73
CA GLY A 721 -46.75 57.15 -38.00
C GLY A 721 -46.93 56.06 -36.94
N ILE A 722 -45.84 55.43 -36.49
CA ILE A 722 -45.88 54.41 -35.44
C ILE A 722 -46.06 55.10 -34.09
N PRO A 723 -47.02 54.68 -33.24
CA PRO A 723 -47.19 55.26 -31.91
C PRO A 723 -45.92 55.12 -31.08
N GLU A 724 -45.51 56.20 -30.40
CA GLU A 724 -44.33 56.20 -29.52
C GLU A 724 -44.34 55.07 -28.47
N ASN A 725 -45.52 54.70 -27.97
CA ASN A 725 -45.64 53.60 -27.02
C ASN A 725 -45.18 52.27 -27.65
N ASN A 726 -45.45 52.03 -28.92
CA ASN A 726 -45.12 50.77 -29.60
C ASN A 726 -43.64 50.64 -30.00
N ILE A 727 -42.81 51.66 -29.71
CA ILE A 727 -41.38 51.66 -30.05
C ILE A 727 -40.56 51.34 -28.80
N ILE A 728 -39.85 50.22 -28.82
CA ILE A 728 -38.92 49.80 -27.78
C ILE A 728 -37.50 50.14 -28.24
N ILE A 729 -36.85 51.08 -27.56
CA ILE A 729 -35.49 51.47 -27.90
C ILE A 729 -34.50 50.58 -27.13
N ILE A 730 -33.48 50.05 -27.82
CA ILE A 730 -32.32 49.43 -27.18
C ILE A 730 -31.18 50.45 -27.18
N SER A 731 -30.66 50.76 -25.99
CA SER A 731 -29.62 51.77 -25.83
C SER A 731 -28.52 51.37 -24.84
N ASN A 732 -27.35 51.98 -24.99
CA ASN A 732 -26.21 51.82 -24.09
C ASN A 732 -26.02 53.02 -23.15
N ASP A 733 -26.84 54.06 -23.28
CA ASP A 733 -26.70 55.30 -22.50
C ASP A 733 -27.49 55.22 -21.19
N ASN A 734 -26.79 55.42 -20.08
CA ASN A 734 -27.41 55.52 -18.75
C ASN A 734 -27.95 56.92 -18.42
N GLN A 735 -28.03 57.84 -19.41
CA GLN A 735 -28.54 59.19 -19.15
C GLN A 735 -30.08 59.19 -19.01
N PRO A 736 -30.63 59.63 -17.86
CA PRO A 736 -32.05 59.80 -17.70
C PRO A 736 -32.44 61.15 -18.30
N LYS A 737 -32.66 61.22 -19.63
CA LYS A 737 -33.28 62.38 -20.30
C LYS A 737 -33.54 62.12 -21.78
N THR A 738 -34.62 61.42 -22.07
CA THR A 738 -35.46 61.64 -23.25
C THR A 738 -36.87 61.20 -22.87
N ASP A 739 -37.90 61.98 -23.21
CA ASP A 739 -39.33 61.83 -22.83
C ASP A 739 -40.04 60.53 -23.29
N TYR A 740 -39.30 59.47 -23.64
CA TYR A 740 -39.84 58.22 -24.20
C TYR A 740 -40.05 57.15 -23.13
N LYS A 741 -41.22 56.50 -23.13
CA LYS A 741 -41.67 55.59 -22.06
C LYS A 741 -41.06 54.18 -22.06
N GLN A 742 -40.41 53.73 -23.15
CA GLN A 742 -39.88 52.35 -23.26
C GLN A 742 -38.45 52.31 -23.82
N ASN A 743 -37.46 52.22 -22.92
CA ASN A 743 -36.04 52.06 -23.26
C ASN A 743 -35.45 50.88 -22.48
N ILE A 744 -34.78 49.96 -23.18
CA ILE A 744 -34.07 48.82 -22.61
C ILE A 744 -32.57 49.13 -22.64
N ASN A 745 -32.03 49.36 -21.44
CA ASN A 745 -30.60 49.53 -21.25
C ASN A 745 -29.93 48.20 -20.91
N SER A 746 -28.66 48.07 -21.33
CA SER A 746 -27.80 46.94 -20.96
C SER A 746 -27.73 46.76 -19.44
N PRO A 747 -27.85 45.52 -18.90
CA PRO A 747 -28.00 44.26 -19.63
C PRO A 747 -29.38 44.11 -20.28
N ILE A 748 -29.40 43.60 -21.50
CA ILE A 748 -30.61 43.28 -22.26
C ILE A 748 -31.05 41.88 -21.84
N THR A 749 -32.02 41.81 -20.93
CA THR A 749 -32.47 40.56 -20.33
C THR A 749 -33.85 40.12 -20.82
N PRO A 750 -34.15 38.81 -20.78
CA PRO A 750 -35.47 38.25 -21.07
C PRO A 750 -36.58 38.99 -20.31
N ASN A 751 -36.41 39.23 -19.02
CA ASN A 751 -37.38 39.94 -18.19
C ASN A 751 -37.64 41.40 -18.66
N LYS A 752 -36.60 42.18 -18.96
CA LYS A 752 -36.74 43.56 -19.45
C LYS A 752 -37.44 43.61 -20.81
N LEU A 753 -37.11 42.67 -21.70
CA LEU A 753 -37.72 42.55 -23.02
C LEU A 753 -39.21 42.18 -22.91
N ARG A 754 -39.54 41.17 -22.10
CA ARG A 754 -40.92 40.74 -21.83
C ARG A 754 -41.78 41.84 -21.22
N THR A 755 -41.26 42.53 -20.20
CA THR A 755 -41.97 43.63 -19.53
C THR A 755 -42.25 44.79 -20.49
N SER A 756 -41.30 45.12 -21.37
CA SER A 756 -41.47 46.18 -22.37
C SER A 756 -42.51 45.81 -23.44
N LEU A 757 -42.51 44.55 -23.89
CA LEU A 757 -43.49 44.06 -24.86
C LEU A 757 -44.92 44.00 -24.27
N LEU A 758 -45.06 43.54 -23.03
CA LEU A 758 -46.36 43.47 -22.36
C LEU A 758 -46.95 44.85 -22.06
N ALA A 759 -46.11 45.85 -21.81
CA ALA A 759 -46.54 47.23 -21.62
C ALA A 759 -47.21 47.85 -22.88
N ASN A 760 -47.03 47.26 -24.07
CA ASN A 760 -47.65 47.68 -25.34
C ASN A 760 -48.95 46.96 -25.68
N SER A 761 -49.13 45.74 -25.21
CA SER A 761 -50.41 45.05 -25.33
C SER A 761 -51.47 45.75 -24.48
N THR A 762 -52.71 45.86 -24.96
CA THR A 762 -53.80 46.59 -24.29
C THR A 762 -54.25 45.87 -23.00
N TYR A 763 -53.44 45.89 -21.95
CA TYR A 763 -53.70 45.22 -20.67
C TYR A 763 -53.29 46.10 -19.48
N LYS A 764 -53.72 47.37 -19.50
CA LYS A 764 -53.56 48.31 -18.38
C LYS A 764 -54.62 48.15 -17.28
N ALA A 765 -55.34 47.03 -17.21
CA ALA A 765 -56.44 46.83 -16.26
C ALA A 765 -56.25 45.70 -15.22
N ALA A 766 -55.26 44.81 -15.34
CA ALA A 766 -55.14 43.68 -14.39
C ALA A 766 -53.81 43.56 -13.62
N LEU A 767 -52.82 44.42 -13.88
CA LEU A 767 -51.48 44.33 -13.25
C LEU A 767 -51.13 45.52 -12.35
N LEU A 768 -52.11 46.35 -11.95
CA LEU A 768 -51.98 47.21 -10.78
C LEU A 768 -52.15 46.39 -9.48
N LYS A 769 -51.22 45.47 -9.27
CA LYS A 769 -50.95 44.82 -7.98
C LYS A 769 -49.46 44.63 -7.74
N THR A 770 -48.63 45.56 -8.21
CA THR A 770 -47.34 45.84 -7.57
C THR A 770 -47.18 47.36 -7.56
N ALA A 771 -47.09 47.91 -6.36
CA ALA A 771 -47.03 49.35 -6.12
C ALA A 771 -45.76 49.95 -6.75
N PRO A 772 -45.83 51.14 -7.37
CA PRO A 772 -44.64 51.94 -7.60
C PRO A 772 -44.11 52.37 -6.22
N VAL A 773 -42.88 52.00 -5.91
CA VAL A 773 -42.14 52.60 -4.78
C VAL A 773 -41.78 54.02 -5.21
N GLU A 774 -42.68 54.97 -4.93
CA GLU A 774 -42.27 56.36 -4.76
C GLU A 774 -41.24 56.45 -3.63
N PRO A 775 -40.26 57.37 -3.70
CA PRO A 775 -39.26 57.54 -2.66
C PRO A 775 -39.97 57.94 -1.37
N LYS A 776 -40.15 56.98 -0.45
CA LYS A 776 -40.70 57.22 0.88
C LYS A 776 -39.94 58.38 1.51
N ALA A 777 -40.67 59.42 1.90
CA ALA A 777 -40.20 60.37 2.89
C ALA A 777 -39.57 59.59 4.05
N THR A 778 -38.37 59.99 4.46
CA THR A 778 -37.59 59.34 5.52
C THR A 778 -38.51 59.01 6.71
N PRO A 779 -38.72 57.73 7.04
CA PRO A 779 -39.61 57.36 8.12
C PRO A 779 -39.06 57.93 9.45
N ASP A 780 -39.93 58.58 10.22
CA ASP A 780 -39.56 59.10 11.53
C ASP A 780 -39.62 57.98 12.57
N PHE A 781 -38.47 57.66 13.16
CA PHE A 781 -38.32 56.62 14.19
C PHE A 781 -37.97 57.21 15.56
N SER A 782 -38.15 58.52 15.77
CA SER A 782 -37.74 59.22 17.00
C SER A 782 -38.39 58.72 18.30
N GLN A 783 -39.40 57.84 18.21
CA GLN A 783 -40.09 57.26 19.36
C GLN A 783 -39.47 55.95 19.85
N LEU A 784 -38.54 55.35 19.09
CA LEU A 784 -37.89 54.09 19.47
C LEU A 784 -36.76 54.35 20.48
N LYS A 785 -36.75 53.58 21.57
CA LYS A 785 -35.60 53.42 22.45
C LYS A 785 -34.73 52.28 21.96
N VAL A 786 -33.51 52.59 21.54
CA VAL A 786 -32.57 51.62 20.99
C VAL A 786 -31.31 51.55 21.85
N LEU A 787 -30.83 50.34 22.14
CA LEU A 787 -29.52 50.09 22.74
C LEU A 787 -28.60 49.46 21.69
N ALA A 788 -27.40 50.02 21.49
CA ALA A 788 -26.38 49.39 20.64
C ALA A 788 -25.16 49.00 21.46
N VAL A 789 -24.81 47.71 21.39
CA VAL A 789 -23.74 47.09 22.17
C VAL A 789 -22.68 46.56 21.22
N ASP A 790 -21.47 47.09 21.28
CA ASP A 790 -20.34 46.66 20.45
C ASP A 790 -19.03 47.03 21.16
N ASP A 791 -18.05 46.13 21.22
CA ASP A 791 -16.79 46.37 21.93
C ASP A 791 -15.87 47.34 21.18
N ASN A 792 -16.07 47.51 19.89
CA ASN A 792 -15.28 48.38 19.03
C ASN A 792 -15.86 49.80 18.93
N ASN A 793 -15.05 50.79 19.32
CA ASN A 793 -15.44 52.20 19.32
C ASN A 793 -15.84 52.75 17.94
N VAL A 794 -15.23 52.26 16.84
CA VAL A 794 -15.55 52.68 15.47
C VAL A 794 -16.93 52.17 15.07
N ASN A 795 -17.24 50.90 15.37
CA ASN A 795 -18.54 50.31 15.09
C ASN A 795 -19.65 51.03 15.87
N ARG A 796 -19.44 51.28 17.18
CA ARG A 796 -20.37 52.08 17.99
C ARG A 796 -20.63 53.45 17.37
N MET A 797 -19.59 54.12 16.86
CA MET A 797 -19.75 55.43 16.21
C MET A 797 -20.51 55.34 14.89
N ILE A 798 -20.29 54.30 14.09
CA ILE A 798 -21.01 54.06 12.82
C ILE A 798 -22.49 53.77 13.11
N ILE A 799 -22.79 52.85 14.02
CA ILE A 799 -24.17 52.48 14.39
C ILE A 799 -24.92 53.72 14.91
N ASN A 800 -24.31 54.47 15.83
CA ASN A 800 -24.92 55.69 16.37
C ASN A 800 -25.18 56.74 15.28
N LYS A 801 -24.24 56.95 14.34
CA LYS A 801 -24.45 57.86 13.21
C LYS A 801 -25.56 57.38 12.28
N MET A 802 -25.62 56.09 11.98
CA MET A 802 -26.68 55.50 11.15
C MET A 802 -28.06 55.67 11.79
N LEU A 803 -28.19 55.41 13.10
CA LEU A 803 -29.44 55.59 13.85
C LEU A 803 -29.86 57.07 13.94
N LYS A 804 -28.91 57.99 14.13
CA LYS A 804 -29.16 59.44 14.11
C LYS A 804 -29.67 59.96 12.76
N LYS A 805 -29.25 59.38 11.64
CA LYS A 805 -29.78 59.70 10.29
C LYS A 805 -31.30 59.47 10.21
N TYR A 806 -31.83 58.58 11.05
CA TYR A 806 -33.24 58.23 11.16
C TYR A 806 -33.92 58.80 12.42
N LYS A 807 -33.28 59.81 13.06
CA LYS A 807 -33.74 60.50 14.29
C LYS A 807 -33.89 59.61 15.54
N VAL A 808 -33.24 58.45 15.58
CA VAL A 808 -33.23 57.58 16.75
C VAL A 808 -32.07 58.00 17.67
N GLU A 809 -32.37 58.30 18.93
CA GLU A 809 -31.35 58.45 19.98
C GLU A 809 -31.11 57.07 20.61
N ALA A 810 -29.91 56.53 20.39
CA ALA A 810 -29.53 55.22 20.89
C ALA A 810 -28.58 55.34 22.10
N ASP A 811 -28.84 54.56 23.14
CA ASP A 811 -27.89 54.32 24.21
C ASP A 811 -26.79 53.38 23.71
N ILE A 812 -25.57 53.60 24.16
CA ILE A 812 -24.37 52.92 23.64
C ILE A 812 -23.67 52.20 24.78
N ALA A 813 -23.37 50.92 24.60
CA ALA A 813 -22.63 50.11 25.57
C ALA A 813 -21.37 49.49 24.94
N GLU A 814 -20.29 49.41 25.70
CA GLU A 814 -19.00 48.87 25.26
C GLU A 814 -18.89 47.34 25.42
N GLY A 815 -19.91 46.69 25.98
CA GLY A 815 -19.94 45.24 26.12
C GLY A 815 -21.12 44.74 26.96
N GLY A 816 -21.25 43.42 27.06
CA GLY A 816 -22.41 42.78 27.70
C GLY A 816 -22.64 43.15 29.17
N VAL A 817 -21.57 43.40 29.93
CA VAL A 817 -21.68 43.81 31.35
C VAL A 817 -22.27 45.21 31.48
N GLU A 818 -21.82 46.15 30.66
CA GLU A 818 -22.34 47.52 30.67
C GLU A 818 -23.76 47.57 30.13
N ALA A 819 -24.07 46.80 29.09
CA ALA A 819 -25.43 46.66 28.57
C ALA A 819 -26.41 46.21 29.67
N MET A 820 -26.05 45.20 30.47
CA MET A 820 -26.89 44.75 31.59
C MET A 820 -27.03 45.80 32.69
N ASN A 821 -26.00 46.59 32.98
CA ASN A 821 -26.08 47.66 33.96
C ASN A 821 -27.03 48.78 33.49
N ILE A 822 -26.96 49.14 32.20
CA ILE A 822 -27.86 50.14 31.59
C ILE A 822 -29.31 49.64 31.63
N ILE A 823 -29.55 48.39 31.24
CA ILE A 823 -30.89 47.78 31.23
C ILE A 823 -31.49 47.73 32.64
N LYS A 824 -30.71 47.36 33.66
CA LYS A 824 -31.16 47.30 35.07
C LYS A 824 -31.44 48.68 35.69
N GLN A 825 -30.84 49.75 35.15
CA GLN A 825 -30.99 51.11 35.67
C GLN A 825 -32.11 51.91 34.98
N GLN A 826 -32.60 51.44 33.82
CA GLN A 826 -33.66 52.13 33.08
C GLN A 826 -35.06 51.77 33.61
N GLU A 827 -35.91 52.78 33.80
CA GLU A 827 -37.33 52.60 34.16
C GLU A 827 -38.21 52.14 32.97
N LYS A 828 -37.73 52.26 31.73
CA LYS A 828 -38.44 51.88 30.51
C LYS A 828 -37.64 50.85 29.72
N HIS A 829 -38.31 49.83 29.20
CA HIS A 829 -37.70 48.80 28.35
C HIS A 829 -37.22 49.36 26.99
N TYR A 830 -36.32 48.64 26.33
CA TYR A 830 -35.83 48.99 25.00
C TYR A 830 -36.70 48.34 23.92
N ASP A 831 -37.02 49.09 22.86
CA ASP A 831 -37.77 48.57 21.72
C ASP A 831 -36.89 47.72 20.78
N LEU A 832 -35.59 48.01 20.76
CA LEU A 832 -34.59 47.31 19.94
C LEU A 832 -33.22 47.31 20.63
N ILE A 833 -32.56 46.16 20.65
CA ILE A 833 -31.18 46.00 21.09
C ILE A 833 -30.37 45.45 19.92
N LEU A 834 -29.37 46.21 19.46
CA LEU A 834 -28.38 45.74 18.49
C LEU A 834 -27.20 45.17 19.28
N MET A 835 -27.02 43.85 19.25
CA MET A 835 -26.10 43.12 20.12
C MET A 835 -24.95 42.51 19.32
N ASP A 836 -23.73 42.98 19.51
CA ASP A 836 -22.56 42.28 18.97
C ASP A 836 -22.41 40.89 19.62
N ILE A 837 -22.07 39.89 18.82
CA ILE A 837 -21.92 38.52 19.32
C ILE A 837 -20.58 38.35 20.03
N GLU A 838 -19.50 38.84 19.42
CA GLU A 838 -18.13 38.56 19.84
C GLU A 838 -17.60 39.70 20.71
N MET A 839 -18.00 39.71 21.98
CA MET A 839 -17.57 40.71 22.96
C MET A 839 -16.71 40.09 24.09
N PRO A 840 -15.67 40.78 24.59
CA PRO A 840 -14.86 40.31 25.69
C PRO A 840 -15.63 40.32 27.02
N ILE A 841 -15.20 39.48 27.97
CA ILE A 841 -15.77 39.30 29.32
C ILE A 841 -17.15 38.63 29.32
N LYS A 842 -18.12 39.16 28.57
CA LYS A 842 -19.47 38.59 28.42
C LYS A 842 -19.92 38.72 26.97
N ASP A 843 -20.07 37.58 26.31
CA ASP A 843 -20.45 37.52 24.89
C ASP A 843 -21.92 37.88 24.67
N GLY A 844 -22.31 38.13 23.42
CA GLY A 844 -23.68 38.53 23.07
C GLY A 844 -24.73 37.46 23.39
N TYR A 845 -24.37 36.17 23.35
CA TYR A 845 -25.27 35.07 23.68
C TYR A 845 -25.60 35.05 25.17
N GLN A 846 -24.57 35.08 26.02
CA GLN A 846 -24.70 35.14 27.47
C GLN A 846 -25.45 36.40 27.91
N THR A 847 -25.12 37.54 27.29
CA THR A 847 -25.82 38.80 27.55
C THR A 847 -27.30 38.68 27.22
N THR A 848 -27.65 38.08 26.09
CA THR A 848 -29.06 37.91 25.69
C THR A 848 -29.81 36.99 26.65
N CYS A 849 -29.22 35.85 27.05
CA CYS A 849 -29.83 34.98 28.06
C CYS A 849 -30.10 35.72 29.37
N GLU A 850 -29.15 36.53 29.85
CA GLU A 850 -29.34 37.33 31.06
C GLU A 850 -30.39 38.43 30.90
N ILE A 851 -30.51 39.04 29.72
CA ILE A 851 -31.59 40.00 29.43
C ILE A 851 -32.94 39.28 29.52
N ARG A 852 -33.07 38.10 28.90
CA ARG A 852 -34.31 37.31 28.91
C ARG A 852 -34.69 36.84 30.31
N GLU A 853 -33.73 36.37 31.10
CA GLU A 853 -33.94 36.00 32.51
C GLU A 853 -34.41 37.22 33.33
N PHE A 854 -33.76 38.38 33.17
CA PHE A 854 -34.15 39.61 33.85
C PHE A 854 -35.55 40.09 33.46
N GLU A 855 -35.88 40.06 32.17
CA GLU A 855 -37.21 40.41 31.66
C GLU A 855 -38.28 39.47 32.22
N GLN A 856 -38.00 38.18 32.29
CA GLN A 856 -38.91 37.18 32.84
C GLN A 856 -39.10 37.32 34.36
N GLU A 857 -38.04 37.54 35.13
CA GLU A 857 -38.09 37.72 36.59
C GLU A 857 -38.87 38.98 37.01
N ASN A 858 -38.89 40.01 36.17
CA ASN A 858 -39.51 41.29 36.45
C ASN A 858 -40.83 41.53 35.69
N ASP A 859 -41.35 40.51 34.99
CA ASP A 859 -42.59 40.56 34.19
C ASP A 859 -42.59 41.71 33.16
N ILE A 860 -41.43 41.92 32.51
CA ILE A 860 -41.21 42.95 31.49
C ILE A 860 -41.44 42.32 30.11
N SER A 861 -42.06 43.07 29.19
CA SER A 861 -42.19 42.64 27.79
C SER A 861 -40.81 42.48 27.14
N PRO A 862 -40.57 41.38 26.39
CA PRO A 862 -39.26 41.10 25.83
C PRO A 862 -38.84 42.14 24.78
N SER A 863 -37.64 42.70 24.95
CA SER A 863 -37.01 43.61 23.98
C SER A 863 -36.69 42.88 22.68
N ASN A 864 -36.76 43.53 21.52
CA ASN A 864 -36.35 42.91 20.26
C ASN A 864 -34.81 42.93 20.15
N ILE A 865 -34.13 41.78 20.16
CA ILE A 865 -32.67 41.67 20.18
C ILE A 865 -32.17 41.13 18.84
N ILE A 866 -31.40 41.95 18.12
CA ILE A 866 -30.81 41.60 16.83
C ILE A 866 -29.30 41.44 16.96
N ALA A 867 -28.81 40.25 16.61
CA ALA A 867 -27.38 39.95 16.60
C ALA A 867 -26.65 40.76 15.54
N VAL A 868 -25.48 41.31 15.84
CA VAL A 868 -24.59 41.96 14.87
C VAL A 868 -23.31 41.13 14.79
N SER A 869 -22.91 40.66 13.61
CA SER A 869 -21.72 39.78 13.48
C SER A 869 -20.96 39.97 12.18
N ALA A 870 -19.65 39.71 12.20
CA ALA A 870 -18.76 39.72 11.03
C ALA A 870 -18.61 38.32 10.36
N HIS A 871 -19.14 37.26 10.97
CA HIS A 871 -19.02 35.87 10.50
C HIS A 871 -20.26 35.40 9.71
N SER A 872 -20.08 34.36 8.87
CA SER A 872 -21.11 33.87 7.94
C SER A 872 -22.41 33.51 8.64
N MET A 873 -23.55 33.91 8.06
CA MET A 873 -24.89 33.87 8.66
C MET A 873 -25.45 32.45 8.93
N LYS A 874 -24.66 31.39 8.69
CA LYS A 874 -25.12 29.98 8.71
C LYS A 874 -24.72 29.20 9.97
N GLU A 875 -23.46 29.25 10.42
CA GLU A 875 -23.01 28.47 11.60
C GLU A 875 -23.60 28.98 12.93
N SER A 876 -23.99 30.25 12.99
CA SER A 876 -24.47 30.92 14.20
C SER A 876 -25.99 30.99 14.33
N ARG A 877 -26.75 30.74 13.26
CA ARG A 877 -28.22 31.02 13.21
C ARG A 877 -29.01 30.21 14.25
N GLY A 878 -28.62 28.95 14.48
CA GLY A 878 -29.22 28.10 15.50
C GLY A 878 -28.93 28.60 16.92
N LYS A 879 -27.69 29.02 17.21
CA LYS A 879 -27.30 29.53 18.53
C LYS A 879 -27.96 30.88 18.85
N VAL A 880 -28.06 31.76 17.86
CA VAL A 880 -28.73 33.08 17.96
C VAL A 880 -30.21 32.91 18.36
N LEU A 881 -30.93 32.02 17.68
CA LEU A 881 -32.33 31.73 18.02
C LEU A 881 -32.48 31.07 19.39
N ILE A 882 -31.61 30.12 19.74
CA ILE A 882 -31.64 29.45 21.06
C ILE A 882 -31.37 30.44 22.21
N SER A 883 -30.50 31.44 22.02
CA SER A 883 -30.25 32.47 23.02
C SER A 883 -31.39 33.48 23.19
N GLY A 884 -32.42 33.42 22.34
CA GLY A 884 -33.58 34.30 22.41
C GLY A 884 -33.44 35.61 21.63
N MET A 885 -32.61 35.64 20.57
CA MET A 885 -32.52 36.77 19.62
C MET A 885 -33.41 36.53 18.40
N GLU A 886 -34.00 37.59 17.86
CA GLU A 886 -35.03 37.55 16.81
C GLU A 886 -34.45 37.62 15.38
N GLY A 887 -33.19 38.05 15.23
CA GLY A 887 -32.58 38.22 13.91
C GLY A 887 -31.09 38.50 13.94
N PHE A 888 -30.52 38.76 12.77
CA PHE A 888 -29.11 39.08 12.61
C PHE A 888 -28.87 40.22 11.60
N LEU A 889 -27.76 40.90 11.77
CA LEU A 889 -27.19 41.94 10.90
C LEU A 889 -25.72 41.60 10.65
N SER A 890 -25.34 41.50 9.38
CA SER A 890 -23.94 41.33 8.99
C SER A 890 -23.19 42.67 9.07
N LYS A 891 -21.97 42.68 9.59
CA LYS A 891 -21.04 43.82 9.48
C LYS A 891 -20.31 43.76 8.13
N PRO A 892 -20.22 44.86 7.35
CA PRO A 892 -20.77 46.19 7.61
C PRO A 892 -22.30 46.24 7.45
N ILE A 893 -22.96 47.01 8.32
CA ILE A 893 -24.43 47.11 8.40
C ILE A 893 -24.98 47.75 7.13
N ASP A 894 -25.85 47.01 6.42
CA ASP A 894 -26.60 47.50 5.28
C ASP A 894 -27.71 48.46 5.75
N GLN A 895 -27.77 49.65 5.15
CA GLN A 895 -28.75 50.69 5.52
C GLN A 895 -30.19 50.28 5.23
N ASN A 896 -30.45 49.49 4.18
CA ASN A 896 -31.80 49.04 3.84
C ASN A 896 -32.31 48.02 4.85
N ILE A 897 -31.44 47.07 5.24
CA ILE A 897 -31.78 46.06 6.26
C ILE A 897 -32.00 46.72 7.62
N LEU A 898 -31.20 47.74 7.97
CA LEU A 898 -31.41 48.52 9.20
C LEU A 898 -32.76 49.24 9.22
N ILE A 899 -33.22 49.80 8.09
CA ILE A 899 -34.55 50.43 7.97
C ILE A 899 -35.66 49.39 8.20
N ASP A 900 -35.53 48.19 7.64
CA ASP A 900 -36.53 47.13 7.80
C ASP A 900 -36.66 46.70 9.27
N ILE A 901 -35.52 46.56 9.96
CA ILE A 901 -35.48 46.23 11.39
C ILE A 901 -36.09 47.34 12.24
N LEU A 902 -35.77 48.62 11.98
CA LEU A 902 -36.39 49.75 12.67
C LEU A 902 -37.90 49.83 12.42
N THR A 903 -38.34 49.48 11.21
CA THR A 903 -39.76 49.41 10.85
C THR A 903 -40.48 48.31 11.62
N MET A 904 -39.86 47.13 11.75
CA MET A 904 -40.38 46.01 12.54
C MET A 904 -40.43 46.35 14.04
N ALA A 905 -39.36 46.93 14.60
CA ALA A 905 -39.32 47.35 16.00
C ALA A 905 -40.42 48.38 16.33
N ARG A 906 -40.67 49.33 15.42
CA ARG A 906 -41.77 50.29 15.56
C ARG A 906 -43.15 49.65 15.57
N SER A 907 -43.39 48.64 14.73
CA SER A 907 -44.67 47.91 14.75
C SER A 907 -44.88 47.13 16.05
N HIS A 908 -43.82 46.57 16.63
CA HIS A 908 -43.90 45.87 17.92
C HIS A 908 -44.11 46.83 19.11
N SER A 909 -43.41 47.97 19.12
CA SER A 909 -43.58 49.02 20.15
C SER A 909 -45.02 49.54 20.21
N LEU A 910 -45.65 49.76 19.04
CA LEU A 910 -47.06 50.20 18.94
C LEU A 910 -48.09 49.13 19.34
N ALA A 911 -47.70 47.85 19.36
CA ALA A 911 -48.58 46.75 19.78
C ALA A 911 -48.52 46.49 21.30
N ASN A 912 -47.46 46.95 21.97
CA ASN A 912 -47.22 46.78 23.41
C ASN A 912 -47.56 48.04 24.26
N GLN A 913 -47.97 49.15 23.62
CA GLN A 913 -48.60 50.32 24.26
C GLN A 913 -50.12 50.16 24.31
#